data_AF-A0A945X618-F1
#
_entry.id   AF-A0A945X618-F1
#
_cell.length_a   1.000
_cell.length_b   1.000
_cell.length_c   1.000
_cell.angle_alpha   90.00
_cell.angle_beta   90.00
_cell.angle_gamma   90.00
#
_symmetry.space_group_name_H-M   'P 1'
#
loop_
_entity.id
_entity.type
_entity.pdbx_description
1 polymer ?
#
loop_
_entity_poly.entity_id
_entity_poly.type
_entity_poly.pdbx_seq_one_letter_code
_entity_poly.pdbx_strand_id
1 'polypeptide(L)'
;MHRAQVAVRAATTTMDGDIVVNLGPGEYRVAQTLVLTEADSGRNGHRVVYRSAGGLVGKARLLGSVPLKGWQPYRDGIWKVALPERMVFNTLYENGQRARKARFPNHEHHPDMPTARGRYLVSIDGSPKAEKGEKTGWLTYRPEDAPPVTDVTKMKILLFAEGRCDWFRGVRQVRAIEPETQRVTFDGSFWRGVKAQARFFYEDELEFLDAAGEFFVDETAGVLYYMPMGNAHPDTLRIAAPVLKTLIRIQGKSRDLCVENLHLEGLGLEETDGSPDNWWAAGYGRRDAALVWMSNTDRVEIRSCHLRNSGRNGIMMVGHNTNNRVAGCWIEHMAVNGVTLCNRFTSPDKKTATQDRCEGNRVHNCRIHDVGEVHCYAGCVNAFNVSHNEFSHCELFNSVRYGVTLRGNTAPDPYGPALWDTKLPGAKGNRFHHLRVCRCGQDSGDMGALHAANLNIPDGDCINTFEQITVADTCAIPSMKDASPGGIFLDWPRMTMHQVFRSVHIIRSQGLPLISNGPDNAASAQRVNVSWEPGFREELMDYETIGLTAEFPVEYGGRPSVPAPLTAPTNVRAAVSAHHTVALSWDAPEHKPGEQLSYTVFRNDEKIAVTPALGLTDRALNERTVYRYRVAARAGDFTKLGARSKECASTTPPDLVPPELIGGYITPDGKHVRIAFTEPLDSASALTPTHYRFEPRLEAKKARQLSPECIELEVAGFRRHAPYALAVVGVRDASHSRNVVAADSRIALAAPKTVVSYPLRGADPGRLRDASGGGADALLHGGAVVQPNAGPFGGAALVLDGETGFAEASADLDLGDGDFTIMLWVCRMNWGTVLSKGNGFGSVQQWSLGWPKAGVPESVSLRVNNSFFSTAPGSVPQGRWVHIALVKRDDTCRAYVDGQANGELHDLAVVGPLVNDHPLCIGRRQHAPNPAFLKGKVADVVLLSCALPLELIQAHARGTAGRVDD
;
A
#
# COMPACT_ATOMS: atom_id res chain seq x y z
N MET A 1 21.03 -37.92 -14.01
CA MET A 1 20.78 -36.89 -15.03
C MET A 1 21.72 -36.97 -16.23
N HIS A 2 23.02 -36.65 -16.13
CA HIS A 2 23.92 -36.63 -17.31
C HIS A 2 23.96 -37.94 -18.11
N ARG A 3 23.96 -39.10 -17.46
CA ARG A 3 23.85 -40.39 -18.16
C ARG A 3 22.58 -40.53 -19.00
N ALA A 4 21.44 -40.07 -18.48
CA ALA A 4 20.18 -40.08 -19.22
C ALA A 4 20.24 -39.15 -20.43
N GLN A 5 20.85 -37.97 -20.27
CA GLN A 5 21.07 -37.03 -21.36
C GLN A 5 21.90 -37.63 -22.50
N VAL A 6 23.01 -38.31 -22.18
CA VAL A 6 23.84 -38.98 -23.21
C VAL A 6 23.02 -40.01 -23.98
N ALA A 7 22.20 -40.80 -23.29
CA ALA A 7 21.31 -41.78 -23.93
C ALA A 7 20.24 -41.10 -24.80
N VAL A 8 19.64 -40.00 -24.34
CA VAL A 8 18.69 -39.20 -25.11
C VAL A 8 19.33 -38.68 -26.39
N ARG A 9 20.52 -38.08 -26.32
CA ARG A 9 21.23 -37.55 -27.50
C ARG A 9 21.55 -38.63 -28.54
N ALA A 10 21.84 -39.85 -28.11
CA ALA A 10 22.00 -40.96 -29.03
C ALA A 10 20.67 -41.33 -29.70
N ALA A 11 19.59 -41.42 -28.91
CA ALA A 11 18.27 -41.79 -29.39
C ALA A 11 17.60 -40.74 -30.30
N THR A 12 17.83 -39.45 -30.07
CA THR A 12 17.22 -38.37 -30.87
C THR A 12 17.65 -38.42 -32.34
N THR A 13 18.80 -39.02 -32.67
CA THR A 13 19.29 -39.11 -34.05
C THR A 13 18.42 -39.96 -34.98
N THR A 14 17.61 -40.87 -34.42
CA THR A 14 16.79 -41.85 -35.17
C THR A 14 15.34 -41.86 -34.69
N MET A 15 14.89 -40.77 -34.08
CA MET A 15 13.61 -40.66 -33.38
C MET A 15 12.39 -40.87 -34.31
N ASP A 16 11.56 -41.86 -33.97
CA ASP A 16 10.27 -42.22 -34.58
C ASP A 16 9.09 -42.19 -33.57
N GLY A 17 9.37 -41.74 -32.34
CA GLY A 17 8.41 -41.61 -31.25
C GLY A 17 8.93 -40.69 -30.14
N ASP A 18 8.06 -40.33 -29.19
CA ASP A 18 8.45 -39.52 -28.03
C ASP A 18 9.48 -40.26 -27.16
N ILE A 19 10.53 -39.55 -26.71
CA ILE A 19 11.52 -40.08 -25.78
C ILE A 19 11.18 -39.60 -24.38
N VAL A 20 10.91 -40.52 -23.46
CA VAL A 20 10.52 -40.20 -22.08
C VAL A 20 11.55 -40.71 -21.08
N VAL A 21 12.20 -39.78 -20.37
CA VAL A 21 13.08 -40.05 -19.24
C VAL A 21 12.27 -40.00 -17.95
N ASN A 22 12.00 -41.17 -17.36
CA ASN A 22 11.32 -41.31 -16.08
C ASN A 22 12.33 -41.32 -14.93
N LEU A 23 12.27 -40.31 -14.06
CA LEU A 23 13.09 -40.21 -12.85
C LEU A 23 12.28 -40.68 -11.64
N GLY A 24 12.75 -41.72 -10.94
CA GLY A 24 12.12 -42.17 -9.70
C GLY A 24 12.12 -41.08 -8.61
N PRO A 25 11.30 -41.22 -7.56
CA PRO A 25 11.36 -40.30 -6.42
C PRO A 25 12.74 -40.37 -5.75
N GLY A 26 13.31 -39.23 -5.41
CA GLY A 26 14.64 -39.16 -4.79
C GLY A 26 15.36 -37.84 -4.98
N GLU A 27 16.51 -37.71 -4.34
CA GLU A 27 17.42 -36.56 -4.47
C GLU A 27 18.50 -36.84 -5.52
N TYR A 28 18.53 -36.05 -6.58
CA TYR A 28 19.50 -36.08 -7.68
C TYR A 28 20.40 -34.85 -7.62
N ARG A 29 21.50 -34.96 -6.88
CA ARG A 29 22.49 -33.88 -6.78
C ARG A 29 23.32 -33.80 -8.05
N VAL A 30 23.42 -32.60 -8.60
CA VAL A 30 24.19 -32.33 -9.82
C VAL A 30 25.40 -31.46 -9.49
N ALA A 31 26.59 -31.99 -9.79
CA ALA A 31 27.85 -31.28 -9.56
C ALA A 31 28.15 -30.22 -10.63
N GLN A 32 27.46 -30.26 -11.76
CA GLN A 32 27.60 -29.34 -12.89
C GLN A 32 26.22 -29.01 -13.46
N THR A 33 26.06 -27.81 -14.03
CA THR A 33 24.82 -27.41 -14.72
C THR A 33 24.45 -28.42 -15.81
N LEU A 34 23.19 -28.85 -15.84
CA LEU A 34 22.67 -29.69 -16.93
C LEU A 34 22.41 -28.80 -18.16
N VAL A 35 23.27 -28.90 -19.18
CA VAL A 35 23.16 -28.10 -20.41
C VAL A 35 22.46 -28.90 -21.50
N LEU A 36 21.21 -28.56 -21.81
CA LEU A 36 20.39 -29.13 -22.88
C LEU A 36 20.52 -28.25 -24.14
N THR A 37 20.90 -28.85 -25.26
CA THR A 37 21.16 -28.18 -26.54
C THR A 37 20.29 -28.77 -27.66
N GLU A 38 20.49 -28.35 -28.91
CA GLU A 38 19.75 -28.88 -30.07
C GLU A 38 19.91 -30.41 -30.26
N ALA A 39 20.92 -31.02 -29.65
CA ALA A 39 21.10 -32.47 -29.60
C ALA A 39 20.05 -33.16 -28.70
N ASP A 40 19.46 -32.41 -27.76
CA ASP A 40 18.45 -32.86 -26.81
C ASP A 40 17.02 -32.56 -27.28
N SER A 41 16.85 -31.98 -28.47
CA SER A 41 15.55 -31.60 -29.03
C SER A 41 14.77 -32.80 -29.55
N GLY A 42 13.44 -32.71 -29.44
CA GLY A 42 12.54 -33.63 -30.13
C GLY A 42 12.54 -33.38 -31.64
N ARG A 43 12.49 -34.45 -32.43
CA ARG A 43 12.58 -34.41 -33.90
C ARG A 43 11.40 -35.11 -34.54
N ASN A 44 11.17 -34.85 -35.83
CA ASN A 44 10.14 -35.51 -36.64
C ASN A 44 8.71 -35.40 -36.07
N GLY A 45 8.39 -34.30 -35.36
CA GLY A 45 7.09 -34.09 -34.72
C GLY A 45 6.95 -34.74 -33.34
N HIS A 46 8.02 -35.33 -32.80
CA HIS A 46 8.04 -35.96 -31.47
C HIS A 46 8.74 -35.10 -30.42
N ARG A 47 8.57 -35.48 -29.15
CA ARG A 47 9.01 -34.74 -27.96
C ARG A 47 10.05 -35.50 -27.15
N VAL A 48 10.95 -34.77 -26.51
CA VAL A 48 11.82 -35.29 -25.45
C VAL A 48 11.29 -34.81 -24.11
N VAL A 49 10.95 -35.74 -23.21
CA VAL A 49 10.31 -35.45 -21.92
C VAL A 49 11.17 -35.96 -20.77
N TYR A 50 11.61 -35.07 -19.89
CA TYR A 50 12.19 -35.43 -18.59
C TYR A 50 11.14 -35.23 -17.51
N ARG A 51 10.72 -36.32 -16.86
CA ARG A 51 9.63 -36.26 -15.88
C ARG A 51 9.88 -37.05 -14.60
N SER A 52 9.20 -36.63 -13.54
CA SER A 52 9.05 -37.46 -12.35
C SER A 52 8.17 -38.68 -12.66
N ALA A 53 8.64 -39.86 -12.27
CA ALA A 53 8.00 -41.13 -12.60
C ALA A 53 6.69 -41.33 -11.83
N GLY A 54 5.74 -42.05 -12.44
CA GLY A 54 4.51 -42.50 -11.77
C GLY A 54 3.54 -41.37 -11.39
N GLY A 55 3.64 -40.18 -12.01
CA GLY A 55 2.80 -39.03 -11.68
C GLY A 55 3.15 -38.35 -10.35
N LEU A 56 4.28 -38.72 -9.72
CA LEU A 56 4.71 -38.18 -8.43
C LEU A 56 5.33 -36.79 -8.59
N VAL A 57 4.49 -35.79 -8.84
CA VAL A 57 4.87 -34.39 -9.04
C VAL A 57 5.71 -33.86 -7.87
N GLY A 58 6.86 -33.26 -8.20
CA GLY A 58 7.84 -32.71 -7.27
C GLY A 58 8.74 -33.72 -6.54
N LYS A 59 8.56 -35.04 -6.73
CA LYS A 59 9.28 -36.06 -5.94
C LYS A 59 10.65 -36.45 -6.49
N ALA A 60 10.88 -36.32 -7.79
CA ALA A 60 12.23 -36.37 -8.38
C ALA A 60 12.89 -34.99 -8.25
N ARG A 61 13.73 -34.81 -7.23
CA ARG A 61 14.30 -33.52 -6.85
C ARG A 61 15.73 -33.40 -7.38
N LEU A 62 15.97 -32.49 -8.33
CA LEU A 62 17.32 -32.10 -8.75
C LEU A 62 17.82 -30.98 -7.86
N LEU A 63 19.04 -31.12 -7.34
CA LEU A 63 19.61 -30.17 -6.39
C LEU A 63 20.97 -29.69 -6.85
N GLY A 64 21.16 -28.36 -6.81
CA GLY A 64 22.43 -27.70 -7.13
C GLY A 64 23.35 -27.53 -5.92
N SER A 65 23.15 -28.33 -4.87
CA SER A 65 23.85 -28.25 -3.59
C SER A 65 24.43 -29.60 -3.16
N VAL A 66 25.37 -29.55 -2.21
CA VAL A 66 25.96 -30.72 -1.56
C VAL A 66 25.77 -30.64 -0.04
N PRO A 67 25.44 -31.76 0.64
CA PRO A 67 25.32 -31.78 2.09
C PRO A 67 26.70 -31.64 2.74
N LEU A 68 26.75 -30.93 3.86
CA LEU A 68 27.95 -30.77 4.68
C LEU A 68 27.87 -31.67 5.91
N LYS A 69 28.99 -32.31 6.26
CA LYS A 69 29.12 -33.25 7.39
C LYS A 69 30.47 -33.06 8.10
N GLY A 70 30.56 -33.56 9.33
CA GLY A 70 31.76 -33.47 10.15
C GLY A 70 31.83 -32.15 10.91
N TRP A 71 30.69 -31.69 11.42
CA TRP A 71 30.59 -30.42 12.13
C TRP A 71 31.25 -30.52 13.50
N GLN A 72 31.96 -29.46 13.87
CA GLN A 72 32.64 -29.34 15.15
C GLN A 72 32.07 -28.15 15.93
N PRO A 73 31.94 -28.26 17.25
CA PRO A 73 31.56 -27.10 18.06
C PRO A 73 32.60 -25.98 17.93
N TYR A 74 32.15 -24.74 17.92
CA TYR A 74 33.02 -23.56 17.93
C TYR A 74 32.83 -22.74 19.22
N ARG A 75 31.81 -21.90 19.30
CA ARG A 75 31.44 -21.12 20.51
C ARG A 75 29.97 -20.75 20.48
N ASP A 76 29.34 -20.53 21.63
CA ASP A 76 28.02 -19.87 21.75
C ASP A 76 26.91 -20.46 20.84
N GLY A 77 26.88 -21.79 20.68
CA GLY A 77 25.92 -22.47 19.80
C GLY A 77 26.28 -22.48 18.32
N ILE A 78 27.37 -21.82 17.94
CA ILE A 78 27.96 -21.83 16.60
C ILE A 78 28.78 -23.10 16.41
N TRP A 79 28.62 -23.69 15.23
CA TRP A 79 29.38 -24.83 14.75
C TRP A 79 30.23 -24.43 13.56
N LYS A 80 31.29 -25.19 13.30
CA LYS A 80 32.13 -24.99 12.12
C LYS A 80 32.38 -26.29 11.37
N VAL A 81 32.59 -26.17 10.07
CA VAL A 81 32.98 -27.29 9.20
C VAL A 81 33.98 -26.81 8.15
N ALA A 82 34.97 -27.65 7.85
CA ALA A 82 35.90 -27.38 6.77
C ALA A 82 35.19 -27.51 5.41
N LEU A 83 35.38 -26.54 4.53
CA LEU A 83 34.80 -26.54 3.19
C LEU A 83 35.75 -27.25 2.22
N PRO A 84 35.23 -28.16 1.37
CA PRO A 84 35.99 -28.69 0.24
C PRO A 84 36.44 -27.54 -0.68
N GLU A 85 37.67 -27.60 -1.19
CA GLU A 85 38.16 -26.74 -2.29
C GLU A 85 37.94 -25.22 -2.13
N ARG A 86 37.93 -24.68 -0.90
CA ARG A 86 37.65 -23.26 -0.60
C ARG A 86 36.38 -22.73 -1.29
N MET A 87 35.31 -23.53 -1.27
CA MET A 87 34.00 -23.13 -1.80
C MET A 87 33.57 -21.76 -1.29
N VAL A 88 33.10 -20.90 -2.20
CA VAL A 88 32.50 -19.60 -1.90
C VAL A 88 31.04 -19.61 -2.32
N PHE A 89 30.13 -19.28 -1.40
CA PHE A 89 28.70 -19.19 -1.66
C PHE A 89 28.04 -18.10 -0.83
N ASN A 90 26.85 -17.67 -1.26
CA ASN A 90 26.08 -16.59 -0.64
C ASN A 90 24.73 -17.06 -0.08
N THR A 91 24.39 -18.33 -0.30
CA THR A 91 23.19 -18.97 0.23
C THR A 91 23.56 -20.30 0.88
N LEU A 92 22.83 -20.68 1.93
CA LEU A 92 22.99 -21.95 2.65
C LEU A 92 21.59 -22.47 2.97
N TYR A 93 21.41 -23.79 3.00
CA TYR A 93 20.10 -24.39 3.21
C TYR A 93 20.12 -25.40 4.36
N GLU A 94 19.24 -25.25 5.34
CA GLU A 94 19.02 -26.23 6.42
C GLU A 94 17.63 -26.86 6.23
N ASN A 95 17.57 -28.18 6.04
CA ASN A 95 16.30 -28.92 5.86
C ASN A 95 15.40 -28.34 4.77
N GLY A 96 16.01 -27.71 3.75
CA GLY A 96 15.30 -27.07 2.66
C GLY A 96 14.76 -25.67 2.97
N GLN A 97 15.14 -25.04 4.09
CA GLN A 97 14.92 -23.63 4.38
C GLN A 97 16.21 -22.85 4.16
N ARG A 98 16.13 -21.63 3.61
CA ARG A 98 17.28 -20.76 3.37
C ARG A 98 17.77 -20.15 4.70
N ALA A 99 19.02 -20.44 5.05
CA ALA A 99 19.74 -19.75 6.12
C ALA A 99 20.14 -18.32 5.68
N ARG A 100 20.44 -17.45 6.65
CA ARG A 100 20.78 -16.04 6.41
C ARG A 100 22.27 -15.81 6.61
N LYS A 101 22.87 -14.90 5.85
CA LYS A 101 24.20 -14.42 6.22
C LYS A 101 24.11 -13.72 7.57
N ALA A 102 25.12 -13.92 8.41
CA ALA A 102 25.32 -13.21 9.66
C ALA A 102 25.24 -11.69 9.40
N ARG A 103 24.43 -10.98 10.19
CA ARG A 103 24.11 -9.58 9.94
C ARG A 103 23.93 -8.76 11.21
N PHE A 104 24.20 -7.46 11.09
CA PHE A 104 23.90 -6.49 12.14
C PHE A 104 23.02 -5.35 11.62
N PRO A 105 21.92 -5.01 12.31
CA PRO A 105 21.31 -5.78 13.40
C PRO A 105 20.72 -7.10 12.89
N ASN A 106 20.43 -7.99 13.83
CA ASN A 106 19.76 -9.26 13.55
C ASN A 106 18.44 -9.07 12.83
N HIS A 107 18.11 -10.03 11.98
CA HIS A 107 16.86 -10.00 11.22
C HIS A 107 15.63 -10.14 12.14
N GLU A 108 14.69 -9.22 12.02
CA GLU A 108 13.39 -9.27 12.70
C GLU A 108 12.29 -9.56 11.67
N HIS A 109 11.60 -10.70 11.83
CA HIS A 109 10.53 -11.12 10.92
C HIS A 109 9.27 -10.27 11.11
N HIS A 110 8.73 -9.73 10.02
CA HIS A 110 7.45 -9.05 10.02
C HIS A 110 6.34 -9.99 9.52
N PRO A 111 5.31 -10.32 10.32
CA PRO A 111 4.30 -11.33 9.98
C PRO A 111 3.55 -11.02 8.67
N ASP A 112 3.26 -9.74 8.41
CA ASP A 112 2.53 -9.33 7.20
C ASP A 112 3.45 -9.07 5.99
N MET A 113 4.77 -9.03 6.20
CA MET A 113 5.77 -8.65 5.18
C MET A 113 6.96 -9.61 5.19
N PRO A 114 6.74 -10.92 4.94
CA PRO A 114 7.75 -11.97 5.10
C PRO A 114 8.99 -11.82 4.19
N THR A 115 8.88 -11.10 3.07
CA THR A 115 10.02 -10.85 2.15
C THR A 115 10.81 -9.59 2.47
N ALA A 116 10.34 -8.77 3.41
CA ALA A 116 11.10 -7.64 3.88
C ALA A 116 12.32 -8.09 4.69
N ARG A 117 13.44 -7.37 4.59
CA ARG A 117 14.66 -7.74 5.35
C ARG A 117 14.60 -7.32 6.82
N GLY A 118 13.47 -6.85 7.32
CA GLY A 118 13.23 -6.59 8.73
C GLY A 118 13.86 -5.28 9.23
N ARG A 119 14.58 -5.34 10.36
CA ARG A 119 15.15 -4.19 11.05
C ARG A 119 16.27 -3.53 10.25
N TYR A 120 16.20 -2.20 10.17
CA TYR A 120 17.18 -1.34 9.50
C TYR A 120 17.74 -0.32 10.49
N LEU A 121 19.04 -0.04 10.35
CA LEU A 121 19.70 1.15 10.88
C LEU A 121 19.43 2.34 9.96
N VAL A 122 19.71 3.53 10.46
CA VAL A 122 19.40 4.79 9.78
C VAL A 122 20.59 5.74 9.84
N SER A 123 21.02 6.28 8.70
CA SER A 123 22.16 7.19 8.66
C SER A 123 21.81 8.55 9.29
N ILE A 124 22.78 9.16 9.96
CA ILE A 124 22.74 10.57 10.37
C ILE A 124 23.08 11.45 9.16
N ASP A 125 24.16 11.13 8.47
CA ASP A 125 24.64 11.83 7.27
C ASP A 125 25.40 10.87 6.35
N GLY A 126 25.79 11.33 5.17
CA GLY A 126 26.64 10.55 4.29
C GLY A 126 27.26 11.30 3.13
N SER A 127 28.01 10.53 2.33
CA SER A 127 28.83 11.07 1.26
C SER A 127 28.00 11.86 0.24
N PRO A 128 28.52 12.98 -0.29
CA PRO A 128 27.84 13.75 -1.33
C PRO A 128 27.63 12.92 -2.61
N LYS A 129 26.93 13.52 -3.57
CA LYS A 129 26.83 12.93 -4.91
C LYS A 129 28.24 12.77 -5.47
N ALA A 130 28.58 11.55 -5.90
CA ALA A 130 29.87 11.22 -6.47
C ALA A 130 30.36 12.27 -7.48
N GLU A 131 31.49 12.92 -7.19
CA GLU A 131 32.25 13.68 -8.18
C GLU A 131 33.14 12.75 -9.00
N LYS A 132 33.57 13.21 -10.19
CA LYS A 132 34.38 12.42 -11.11
C LYS A 132 35.76 12.16 -10.49
N GLY A 133 35.96 10.98 -9.88
CA GLY A 133 37.25 10.56 -9.30
C GLY A 133 37.18 10.02 -7.86
N GLU A 134 36.03 10.15 -7.18
CA GLU A 134 35.86 9.65 -5.82
C GLU A 134 35.72 8.12 -5.81
N LYS A 135 36.61 7.43 -5.07
CA LYS A 135 36.73 5.95 -5.07
C LYS A 135 36.04 5.27 -3.90
N THR A 136 35.53 6.03 -2.94
CA THR A 136 34.90 5.54 -1.71
C THR A 136 33.66 6.36 -1.39
N GLY A 137 32.80 5.80 -0.55
CA GLY A 137 31.61 6.45 -0.01
C GLY A 137 31.59 6.24 1.49
N TRP A 138 30.80 7.03 2.20
CA TRP A 138 30.74 6.97 3.65
C TRP A 138 29.36 7.35 4.16
N LEU A 139 29.06 6.94 5.39
CA LEU A 139 27.94 7.43 6.17
C LEU A 139 28.34 7.59 7.64
N THR A 140 27.57 8.38 8.38
CA THR A 140 27.63 8.40 9.85
C THR A 140 26.42 7.71 10.45
N TYR A 141 26.63 7.02 11.57
CA TYR A 141 25.62 6.26 12.30
C TYR A 141 25.42 6.84 13.71
N ARG A 142 24.33 6.48 14.38
CA ARG A 142 24.08 6.92 15.76
C ARG A 142 24.92 6.14 16.76
N PRO A 143 25.39 6.73 17.88
CA PRO A 143 26.16 6.00 18.88
C PRO A 143 25.56 4.64 19.28
N GLU A 144 24.24 4.57 19.44
CA GLU A 144 23.50 3.35 19.79
C GLU A 144 23.43 2.29 18.67
N ASP A 145 23.71 2.69 17.42
CA ASP A 145 23.74 1.84 16.23
C ASP A 145 25.18 1.42 15.86
N ALA A 146 26.14 1.61 16.78
CA ALA A 146 27.52 1.21 16.56
C ALA A 146 27.64 -0.29 16.26
N PRO A 147 28.31 -0.68 15.15
CA PRO A 147 28.54 -2.08 14.87
C PRO A 147 29.41 -2.71 15.97
N PRO A 148 29.16 -3.97 16.36
CA PRO A 148 29.89 -4.65 17.43
C PRO A 148 31.37 -4.98 17.10
N VAL A 149 31.84 -4.61 15.91
CA VAL A 149 33.19 -4.86 15.40
C VAL A 149 33.71 -3.63 14.66
N THR A 150 35.01 -3.37 14.82
CA THR A 150 35.72 -2.25 14.17
C THR A 150 36.79 -2.73 13.18
N ASP A 151 37.39 -3.89 13.44
CA ASP A 151 38.33 -4.55 12.53
C ASP A 151 37.54 -5.40 11.52
N VAL A 152 37.34 -4.86 10.32
CA VAL A 152 36.48 -5.45 9.29
C VAL A 152 37.28 -6.36 8.37
N THR A 153 36.78 -7.57 8.12
CA THR A 153 37.41 -8.51 7.19
C THR A 153 36.63 -8.59 5.88
N LYS A 154 35.33 -8.85 5.98
CA LYS A 154 34.46 -9.15 4.84
C LYS A 154 33.13 -8.40 4.88
N MET A 155 32.86 -7.66 5.95
CA MET A 155 31.65 -6.87 6.13
C MET A 155 31.19 -6.10 4.87
N LYS A 156 29.90 -6.26 4.55
CA LYS A 156 29.19 -5.53 3.51
C LYS A 156 28.13 -4.65 4.12
N ILE A 157 27.87 -3.51 3.49
CA ILE A 157 26.74 -2.65 3.79
C ILE A 157 25.69 -2.76 2.69
N LEU A 158 24.43 -2.98 3.08
CA LEU A 158 23.26 -3.02 2.20
C LEU A 158 22.42 -1.78 2.47
N LEU A 159 22.36 -0.85 1.51
CA LEU A 159 21.97 0.54 1.76
C LEU A 159 20.98 1.06 0.71
N PHE A 160 19.89 1.67 1.19
CA PHE A 160 18.99 2.55 0.43
C PHE A 160 19.50 3.99 0.56
N ALA A 161 20.44 4.37 -0.30
CA ALA A 161 21.33 5.51 -0.06
C ALA A 161 20.66 6.88 0.05
N GLU A 162 19.48 7.09 -0.55
CA GLU A 162 18.95 8.44 -0.71
C GLU A 162 18.08 8.93 0.46
N GLY A 163 17.81 8.11 1.47
CA GLY A 163 17.02 8.48 2.66
C GLY A 163 15.53 8.71 2.44
N ARG A 164 15.12 8.94 1.19
CA ARG A 164 13.75 9.13 0.75
C ARG A 164 13.40 8.34 -0.52
N CYS A 165 14.35 7.61 -1.09
CA CYS A 165 14.16 6.78 -2.28
C CYS A 165 14.54 5.34 -1.95
N ASP A 166 13.53 4.50 -1.78
CA ASP A 166 13.61 3.12 -1.29
C ASP A 166 13.25 2.11 -2.40
N TRP A 167 13.46 2.51 -3.64
CA TRP A 167 13.24 1.68 -4.82
C TRP A 167 14.46 0.84 -5.21
N PHE A 168 15.62 1.13 -4.63
CA PHE A 168 16.88 0.44 -4.93
C PHE A 168 17.79 0.33 -3.69
N ARG A 169 18.22 -0.91 -3.41
CA ARG A 169 19.22 -1.22 -2.38
C ARG A 169 20.54 -1.58 -3.04
N GLY A 170 21.59 -0.82 -2.76
CA GLY A 170 22.94 -1.15 -3.18
C GLY A 170 23.69 -1.98 -2.14
N VAL A 171 24.70 -2.72 -2.59
CA VAL A 171 25.62 -3.48 -1.75
C VAL A 171 27.02 -2.94 -1.99
N ARG A 172 27.78 -2.69 -0.91
CA ARG A 172 29.18 -2.22 -0.93
C ARG A 172 30.02 -2.94 0.12
N GLN A 173 31.32 -3.05 -0.13
CA GLN A 173 32.28 -3.59 0.83
C GLN A 173 32.67 -2.50 1.82
N VAL A 174 32.53 -2.76 3.12
CA VAL A 174 33.03 -1.87 4.16
C VAL A 174 34.56 -1.94 4.19
N ARG A 175 35.21 -0.77 4.31
CA ARG A 175 36.67 -0.60 4.27
C ARG A 175 37.25 -0.12 5.59
N ALA A 176 36.49 0.69 6.34
CA ALA A 176 36.91 1.19 7.64
C ALA A 176 35.68 1.57 8.48
N ILE A 177 35.82 1.41 9.79
CA ILE A 177 34.88 1.90 10.80
C ILE A 177 35.70 2.77 11.77
N GLU A 178 35.26 4.00 11.97
CA GLU A 178 35.92 5.01 12.80
C GLU A 178 34.97 5.40 13.95
N PRO A 179 35.02 4.72 15.10
CA PRO A 179 34.05 4.92 16.18
C PRO A 179 34.02 6.35 16.75
N GLU A 180 35.20 6.99 16.83
CA GLU A 180 35.35 8.35 17.37
C GLU A 180 34.56 9.39 16.55
N THR A 181 34.41 9.16 15.24
CA THR A 181 33.67 10.02 14.32
C THR A 181 32.34 9.41 13.87
N GLN A 182 31.99 8.23 14.40
CA GLN A 182 30.83 7.43 14.03
C GLN A 182 30.71 7.20 12.51
N ARG A 183 31.86 7.08 11.82
CA ARG A 183 31.90 6.98 10.36
C ARG A 183 32.15 5.54 9.93
N VAL A 184 31.38 5.10 8.93
CA VAL A 184 31.69 3.91 8.15
C VAL A 184 32.05 4.32 6.73
N THR A 185 33.19 3.85 6.25
CA THR A 185 33.69 4.04 4.89
C THR A 185 33.58 2.73 4.12
N PHE A 186 33.09 2.79 2.88
CA PHE A 186 32.94 1.64 1.99
C PHE A 186 33.45 1.95 0.58
N ASP A 187 33.61 0.92 -0.26
CA ASP A 187 34.09 1.10 -1.62
C ASP A 187 33.07 1.72 -2.56
N GLY A 188 33.56 2.51 -3.51
CA GLY A 188 32.73 3.22 -4.47
C GLY A 188 31.75 4.19 -3.84
N SER A 189 31.00 4.89 -4.68
CA SER A 189 30.01 5.88 -4.26
C SER A 189 28.62 5.52 -4.82
N PHE A 190 27.60 6.21 -4.33
CA PHE A 190 26.24 6.16 -4.86
C PHE A 190 26.02 7.35 -5.79
N TRP A 191 25.30 7.13 -6.89
CA TRP A 191 25.12 8.12 -7.96
C TRP A 191 24.40 9.42 -7.53
N ARG A 192 23.69 9.40 -6.39
CA ARG A 192 23.09 10.58 -5.73
C ARG A 192 23.68 10.86 -4.33
N GLY A 193 24.74 10.16 -3.97
CA GLY A 193 25.33 10.18 -2.63
C GLY A 193 24.52 9.38 -1.63
N VAL A 194 24.99 9.38 -0.38
CA VAL A 194 24.26 8.87 0.79
C VAL A 194 23.67 10.06 1.54
N LYS A 195 22.40 9.98 1.90
CA LYS A 195 21.68 11.05 2.61
C LYS A 195 21.39 10.63 4.04
N ALA A 196 21.08 11.63 4.88
CA ALA A 196 20.44 11.39 6.17
C ALA A 196 19.17 10.54 5.99
N GLN A 197 18.84 9.75 7.01
CA GLN A 197 17.68 8.86 7.02
C GLN A 197 17.74 7.67 6.04
N ALA A 198 18.91 7.41 5.42
CA ALA A 198 19.11 6.24 4.56
C ALA A 198 19.04 4.95 5.39
N ARG A 199 18.23 4.00 4.92
CA ARG A 199 18.07 2.69 5.57
C ARG A 199 19.20 1.75 5.20
N PHE A 200 19.84 1.13 6.18
CA PHE A 200 20.85 0.11 5.91
C PHE A 200 20.94 -0.98 6.98
N PHE A 201 21.69 -2.02 6.67
CA PHE A 201 22.22 -3.00 7.63
C PHE A 201 23.56 -3.52 7.10
N TYR A 202 24.30 -4.20 7.97
CA TYR A 202 25.56 -4.86 7.63
C TYR A 202 25.37 -6.37 7.55
N GLU A 203 26.16 -7.03 6.71
CA GLU A 203 26.17 -8.48 6.52
C GLU A 203 27.60 -9.01 6.30
N ASP A 204 27.77 -10.33 6.39
CA ASP A 204 28.96 -11.04 5.91
C ASP A 204 30.21 -10.80 6.80
N GLU A 205 30.05 -10.78 8.12
CA GLU A 205 31.14 -10.70 9.11
C GLU A 205 30.92 -11.75 10.23
N LEU A 206 32.00 -12.39 10.72
CA LEU A 206 31.90 -13.49 11.69
C LEU A 206 31.34 -13.01 13.04
N GLU A 207 31.70 -11.81 13.46
CA GLU A 207 31.29 -11.19 14.72
C GLU A 207 29.79 -10.87 14.75
N PHE A 208 29.10 -10.89 13.60
CA PHE A 208 27.65 -10.76 13.54
C PHE A 208 26.92 -12.09 13.68
N LEU A 209 27.62 -13.22 13.71
CA LEU A 209 27.00 -14.54 13.80
C LEU A 209 26.57 -14.81 15.24
N ASP A 210 25.34 -14.44 15.59
CA ASP A 210 24.82 -14.59 16.95
C ASP A 210 23.33 -15.01 17.02
N ALA A 211 22.67 -15.17 15.86
CA ALA A 211 21.27 -15.61 15.81
C ALA A 211 21.08 -16.95 15.08
N ALA A 212 20.03 -17.67 15.46
CA ALA A 212 19.67 -18.95 14.87
C ALA A 212 19.42 -18.85 13.36
N GLY A 213 20.01 -19.78 12.60
CA GLY A 213 19.94 -19.81 11.15
C GLY A 213 20.88 -18.87 10.43
N GLU A 214 21.80 -18.20 11.13
CA GLU A 214 22.84 -17.37 10.51
C GLU A 214 24.10 -18.16 10.17
N PHE A 215 24.81 -17.73 9.11
CA PHE A 215 26.08 -18.33 8.68
C PHE A 215 27.12 -17.30 8.23
N PHE A 216 28.39 -17.69 8.32
CA PHE A 216 29.53 -16.94 7.80
C PHE A 216 30.52 -17.89 7.09
N VAL A 217 31.01 -17.49 5.91
CA VAL A 217 32.00 -18.25 5.14
C VAL A 217 33.34 -17.53 5.19
N ASP A 218 34.29 -18.12 5.89
CA ASP A 218 35.69 -17.71 5.90
C ASP A 218 36.42 -18.37 4.72
N GLU A 219 36.57 -17.61 3.65
CA GLU A 219 37.20 -18.07 2.41
C GLU A 219 38.71 -18.26 2.57
N THR A 220 39.33 -17.51 3.50
CA THR A 220 40.77 -17.57 3.77
C THR A 220 41.11 -18.85 4.52
N ALA A 221 40.34 -19.16 5.56
CA ALA A 221 40.48 -20.40 6.32
C ALA A 221 39.87 -21.61 5.61
N GLY A 222 38.95 -21.41 4.67
CA GLY A 222 38.18 -22.48 4.04
C GLY A 222 37.20 -23.13 5.03
N VAL A 223 36.55 -22.33 5.87
CA VAL A 223 35.67 -22.79 6.95
C VAL A 223 34.31 -22.11 6.86
N LEU A 224 33.24 -22.89 7.02
CA LEU A 224 31.89 -22.38 7.25
C LEU A 224 31.61 -22.38 8.75
N TYR A 225 31.14 -21.25 9.25
CA TYR A 225 30.56 -21.10 10.59
C TYR A 225 29.05 -20.98 10.48
N TYR A 226 28.31 -21.69 11.32
CA TYR A 226 26.84 -21.75 11.25
C TYR A 226 26.22 -21.93 12.63
N MET A 227 25.15 -21.19 12.91
CA MET A 227 24.27 -21.44 14.04
C MET A 227 22.99 -22.11 13.53
N PRO A 228 22.72 -23.40 13.87
CA PRO A 228 21.52 -24.09 13.43
C PRO A 228 20.21 -23.37 13.80
N MET A 229 19.14 -23.58 13.02
CA MET A 229 17.85 -22.92 13.28
C MET A 229 17.17 -23.42 14.57
N GLY A 230 17.56 -24.61 15.05
CA GLY A 230 17.11 -25.18 16.32
C GLY A 230 18.25 -25.87 17.06
N ASN A 231 17.93 -26.64 18.10
CA ASN A 231 18.94 -27.19 19.02
C ASN A 231 19.52 -28.55 18.59
N ALA A 232 19.16 -29.05 17.40
CA ALA A 232 19.64 -30.34 16.90
C ALA A 232 21.10 -30.27 16.45
N HIS A 233 21.83 -31.38 16.61
CA HIS A 233 23.22 -31.46 16.16
C HIS A 233 23.30 -31.29 14.63
N PRO A 234 24.19 -30.44 14.08
CA PRO A 234 24.25 -30.16 12.64
C PRO A 234 24.37 -31.39 11.73
N ASP A 235 25.12 -32.41 12.15
CA ASP A 235 25.25 -33.67 11.40
C ASP A 235 23.95 -34.49 11.30
N THR A 236 22.95 -34.22 12.13
CA THR A 236 21.61 -34.83 12.00
C THR A 236 20.70 -34.05 11.06
N LEU A 237 21.09 -32.82 10.72
CA LEU A 237 20.36 -31.92 9.84
C LEU A 237 20.83 -32.10 8.38
N ARG A 238 19.97 -31.69 7.44
CA ARG A 238 20.32 -31.55 6.03
C ARG A 238 20.80 -30.13 5.78
N ILE A 239 22.02 -29.83 6.23
CA ILE A 239 22.69 -28.56 5.92
C ILE A 239 23.43 -28.74 4.59
N ALA A 240 23.08 -27.94 3.58
CA ALA A 240 23.60 -28.06 2.22
C ALA A 240 24.13 -26.73 1.70
N ALA A 241 25.36 -26.76 1.16
CA ALA A 241 25.98 -25.64 0.48
C ALA A 241 25.76 -25.75 -1.04
N PRO A 242 25.31 -24.68 -1.72
CA PRO A 242 25.13 -24.69 -3.15
C PRO A 242 26.49 -24.71 -3.87
N VAL A 243 26.55 -25.46 -4.97
CA VAL A 243 27.71 -25.58 -5.86
C VAL A 243 27.41 -25.04 -7.27
N LEU A 244 26.13 -24.80 -7.59
CA LEU A 244 25.70 -24.29 -8.89
C LEU A 244 24.95 -22.97 -8.77
N LYS A 245 25.20 -22.04 -9.70
CA LYS A 245 24.35 -20.85 -9.88
C LYS A 245 23.16 -21.13 -10.80
N THR A 246 23.33 -22.02 -11.79
CA THR A 246 22.28 -22.45 -12.71
C THR A 246 22.13 -23.96 -12.65
N LEU A 247 20.90 -24.45 -12.46
CA LEU A 247 20.65 -25.88 -12.35
C LEU A 247 20.51 -26.52 -13.73
N ILE A 248 19.63 -25.97 -14.57
CA ILE A 248 19.39 -26.41 -15.95
C ILE A 248 19.55 -25.22 -16.89
N ARG A 249 20.33 -25.41 -17.96
CA ARG A 249 20.50 -24.45 -19.05
C ARG A 249 20.00 -25.07 -20.34
N ILE A 250 18.97 -24.48 -20.94
CA ILE A 250 18.40 -24.89 -22.23
C ILE A 250 18.82 -23.85 -23.26
N GLN A 251 19.78 -24.20 -24.11
CA GLN A 251 20.41 -23.21 -24.99
C GLN A 251 20.65 -23.76 -26.39
N GLY A 252 19.93 -23.19 -27.36
CA GLY A 252 20.20 -23.42 -28.78
C GLY A 252 21.41 -22.64 -29.26
N LYS A 253 22.07 -23.12 -30.31
CA LYS A 253 23.28 -22.49 -30.86
C LYS A 253 23.02 -21.09 -31.40
N SER A 254 21.85 -20.87 -32.01
CA SER A 254 21.40 -19.58 -32.54
C SER A 254 19.87 -19.57 -32.64
N ARG A 255 19.28 -18.42 -32.97
CA ARG A 255 17.85 -18.31 -33.28
C ARG A 255 17.35 -19.27 -34.38
N ASP A 256 18.23 -19.64 -35.31
CA ASP A 256 17.91 -20.54 -36.43
C ASP A 256 18.13 -22.02 -36.06
N LEU A 257 18.78 -22.27 -34.91
CA LEU A 257 19.11 -23.59 -34.36
C LEU A 257 18.69 -23.61 -32.88
N CYS A 258 17.39 -23.48 -32.67
CA CYS A 258 16.80 -23.50 -31.33
C CYS A 258 16.83 -24.91 -30.71
N VAL A 259 16.76 -24.97 -29.38
CA VAL A 259 16.27 -26.18 -28.70
C VAL A 259 14.76 -26.22 -28.86
N GLU A 260 14.23 -27.37 -29.29
CA GLU A 260 12.80 -27.50 -29.54
C GLU A 260 12.18 -28.81 -29.05
N ASN A 261 10.87 -28.76 -28.81
CA ASN A 261 10.03 -29.91 -28.44
C ASN A 261 10.58 -30.67 -27.20
N LEU A 262 11.07 -29.92 -26.21
CA LEU A 262 11.69 -30.41 -24.98
C LEU A 262 10.81 -30.06 -23.77
N HIS A 263 10.54 -31.04 -22.93
CA HIS A 263 9.62 -30.91 -21.79
C HIS A 263 10.30 -31.30 -20.48
N LEU A 264 10.14 -30.46 -19.45
CA LEU A 264 10.45 -30.76 -18.06
C LEU A 264 9.13 -30.86 -17.29
N GLU A 265 8.78 -32.03 -16.76
CA GLU A 265 7.46 -32.28 -16.18
C GLU A 265 7.51 -32.86 -14.75
N GLY A 266 6.86 -32.20 -13.80
CA GLY A 266 6.71 -32.74 -12.45
C GLY A 266 8.00 -32.80 -11.63
N LEU A 267 9.06 -32.09 -12.01
CA LEU A 267 10.36 -32.15 -11.33
C LEU A 267 10.41 -31.18 -10.14
N GLY A 268 11.11 -31.57 -9.08
CA GLY A 268 11.58 -30.63 -8.05
C GLY A 268 12.93 -30.06 -8.46
N LEU A 269 13.08 -28.73 -8.51
CA LEU A 269 14.30 -28.04 -8.93
C LEU A 269 14.73 -27.08 -7.82
N GLU A 270 15.87 -27.35 -7.18
CA GLU A 270 16.16 -26.72 -5.90
C GLU A 270 17.63 -26.30 -5.72
N GLU A 271 17.81 -25.32 -4.84
CA GLU A 271 19.07 -25.01 -4.14
C GLU A 271 20.22 -24.64 -5.08
N THR A 272 20.24 -23.38 -5.50
CA THR A 272 21.36 -22.77 -6.24
C THR A 272 21.97 -21.60 -5.49
N ASP A 273 23.18 -21.20 -5.86
CA ASP A 273 23.86 -20.02 -5.33
C ASP A 273 23.66 -18.77 -6.21
N GLY A 274 24.01 -17.60 -5.67
CA GLY A 274 23.98 -16.35 -6.39
C GLY A 274 24.57 -15.19 -5.59
N SER A 275 25.40 -14.38 -6.24
CA SER A 275 25.95 -13.17 -5.61
C SER A 275 24.85 -12.14 -5.29
N PRO A 276 24.99 -11.36 -4.21
CA PRO A 276 24.18 -10.18 -3.94
C PRO A 276 24.51 -8.98 -4.87
N ASP A 277 25.19 -9.19 -5.99
CA ASP A 277 25.38 -8.15 -7.01
C ASP A 277 24.04 -7.67 -7.57
N ASN A 278 23.90 -6.35 -7.69
CA ASN A 278 22.65 -5.78 -8.17
C ASN A 278 22.30 -6.25 -9.60
N TRP A 279 21.02 -6.25 -9.94
CA TRP A 279 20.50 -6.68 -11.24
C TRP A 279 21.16 -5.98 -12.45
N TRP A 280 21.57 -4.72 -12.27
CA TRP A 280 22.25 -3.93 -13.31
C TRP A 280 23.62 -4.50 -13.65
N ALA A 281 24.37 -4.98 -12.66
CA ALA A 281 25.66 -5.64 -12.87
C ALA A 281 25.51 -6.89 -13.77
N ALA A 282 24.37 -7.58 -13.69
CA ALA A 282 24.04 -8.73 -14.55
C ALA A 282 23.60 -8.34 -15.99
N GLY A 283 23.66 -7.05 -16.36
CA GLY A 283 23.29 -6.56 -17.68
C GLY A 283 21.80 -6.73 -17.97
N TYR A 284 20.95 -6.26 -17.05
CA TYR A 284 19.49 -6.41 -17.07
C TYR A 284 19.03 -7.86 -17.01
N GLY A 285 19.69 -8.67 -16.16
CA GLY A 285 19.37 -10.09 -16.04
C GLY A 285 19.94 -11.00 -17.12
N ARG A 286 20.41 -10.47 -18.25
CA ARG A 286 20.85 -11.30 -19.38
C ARG A 286 22.03 -12.20 -19.07
N ARG A 287 22.90 -11.79 -18.14
CA ARG A 287 24.03 -12.59 -17.65
C ARG A 287 23.75 -13.23 -16.29
N ASP A 288 22.49 -13.17 -15.85
CA ASP A 288 22.10 -13.68 -14.55
C ASP A 288 21.84 -15.19 -14.57
N ALA A 289 21.81 -15.78 -13.39
CA ALA A 289 21.60 -17.20 -13.18
C ALA A 289 20.14 -17.49 -12.76
N ALA A 290 19.70 -18.72 -13.01
CA ALA A 290 18.35 -19.17 -12.67
C ALA A 290 18.34 -20.67 -12.36
N LEU A 291 17.31 -21.18 -11.70
CA LEU A 291 17.11 -22.63 -11.64
C LEU A 291 16.96 -23.20 -13.06
N VAL A 292 16.16 -22.55 -13.92
CA VAL A 292 16.07 -22.87 -15.35
C VAL A 292 16.38 -21.62 -16.18
N TRP A 293 17.45 -21.69 -16.97
CA TRP A 293 17.86 -20.62 -17.86
C TRP A 293 17.69 -21.05 -19.32
N MET A 294 17.05 -20.21 -20.13
CA MET A 294 16.64 -20.52 -21.51
C MET A 294 17.10 -19.44 -22.49
N SER A 295 17.61 -19.85 -23.66
CA SER A 295 17.89 -18.97 -24.78
C SER A 295 17.92 -19.75 -26.10
N ASN A 296 17.46 -19.16 -27.19
CA ASN A 296 17.27 -19.83 -28.48
C ASN A 296 16.43 -21.10 -28.30
N THR A 297 15.18 -20.91 -27.87
CA THR A 297 14.23 -22.01 -27.60
C THR A 297 12.93 -21.81 -28.36
N ASP A 298 12.33 -22.91 -28.81
CA ASP A 298 11.02 -22.93 -29.46
C ASP A 298 10.21 -24.14 -28.99
N ARG A 299 8.95 -23.98 -28.56
CA ARG A 299 8.13 -25.09 -28.04
C ARG A 299 8.78 -25.89 -26.91
N VAL A 300 9.49 -25.22 -25.98
CA VAL A 300 9.98 -25.83 -24.73
C VAL A 300 8.94 -25.64 -23.63
N GLU A 301 8.71 -26.68 -22.84
CA GLU A 301 7.70 -26.67 -21.78
C GLU A 301 8.28 -27.02 -20.41
N ILE A 302 7.93 -26.24 -19.40
CA ILE A 302 8.21 -26.50 -17.98
C ILE A 302 6.85 -26.63 -17.31
N ARG A 303 6.46 -27.86 -16.97
CA ARG A 303 5.10 -28.18 -16.49
C ARG A 303 5.09 -28.81 -15.13
N SER A 304 4.20 -28.34 -14.27
CA SER A 304 3.93 -28.93 -12.95
C SER A 304 5.19 -29.11 -12.10
N CYS A 305 6.22 -28.28 -12.30
CA CYS A 305 7.47 -28.36 -11.55
C CYS A 305 7.38 -27.56 -10.26
N HIS A 306 8.10 -28.00 -9.22
CA HIS A 306 8.32 -27.23 -8.00
C HIS A 306 9.72 -26.64 -8.04
N LEU A 307 9.80 -25.32 -8.21
CA LEU A 307 11.05 -24.58 -8.21
C LEU A 307 11.15 -23.85 -6.88
N ARG A 308 12.16 -24.15 -6.08
CA ARG A 308 12.34 -23.49 -4.78
C ARG A 308 13.78 -23.21 -4.45
N ASN A 309 14.03 -22.22 -3.60
CA ASN A 309 15.36 -21.93 -3.05
C ASN A 309 16.40 -21.59 -4.14
N SER A 310 16.13 -20.55 -4.93
CA SER A 310 17.12 -20.05 -5.89
C SER A 310 18.02 -19.00 -5.26
N GLY A 311 19.33 -19.09 -5.51
CA GLY A 311 20.29 -18.03 -5.20
C GLY A 311 20.13 -16.80 -6.09
N ARG A 312 19.38 -16.91 -7.20
CA ARG A 312 19.01 -15.80 -8.09
C ARG A 312 17.54 -15.90 -8.52
N ASN A 313 17.29 -16.34 -9.76
CA ASN A 313 15.97 -16.35 -10.39
C ASN A 313 15.39 -17.78 -10.47
N GLY A 314 14.08 -17.90 -10.64
CA GLY A 314 13.42 -19.18 -10.90
C GLY A 314 13.62 -19.63 -12.33
N ILE A 315 12.91 -18.99 -13.26
CA ILE A 315 12.97 -19.25 -14.71
C ILE A 315 13.35 -17.98 -15.44
N MET A 316 14.32 -18.07 -16.35
CA MET A 316 14.72 -16.96 -17.21
C MET A 316 14.70 -17.36 -18.68
N MET A 317 14.02 -16.58 -19.51
CA MET A 317 14.05 -16.66 -20.97
C MET A 317 14.76 -15.42 -21.51
N VAL A 318 15.96 -15.60 -22.04
CA VAL A 318 16.85 -14.51 -22.46
C VAL A 318 17.07 -14.54 -23.98
N GLY A 319 16.82 -13.43 -24.66
CA GLY A 319 16.99 -13.30 -26.12
C GLY A 319 15.86 -14.00 -26.90
N HIS A 320 16.23 -14.74 -27.95
CA HIS A 320 15.27 -15.42 -28.83
C HIS A 320 14.62 -16.61 -28.13
N ASN A 321 13.32 -16.54 -27.82
CA ASN A 321 12.54 -17.61 -27.19
C ASN A 321 11.10 -17.51 -27.69
N THR A 322 10.62 -18.52 -28.41
CA THR A 322 9.29 -18.48 -29.04
C THR A 322 8.41 -19.64 -28.63
N ASN A 323 7.11 -19.41 -28.47
CA ASN A 323 6.11 -20.47 -28.24
C ASN A 323 6.41 -21.40 -27.04
N ASN A 324 7.13 -20.93 -26.01
CA ASN A 324 7.45 -21.75 -24.84
C ASN A 324 6.32 -21.66 -23.79
N ARG A 325 6.22 -22.68 -22.92
CA ARG A 325 5.18 -22.72 -21.89
C ARG A 325 5.76 -23.01 -20.51
N VAL A 326 5.45 -22.16 -19.53
CA VAL A 326 5.61 -22.45 -18.11
C VAL A 326 4.22 -22.63 -17.54
N ALA A 327 3.86 -23.83 -17.07
CA ALA A 327 2.49 -24.09 -16.63
C ALA A 327 2.36 -24.99 -15.40
N GLY A 328 1.44 -24.67 -14.50
CA GLY A 328 1.19 -25.51 -13.32
C GLY A 328 2.33 -25.50 -12.30
N CYS A 329 3.29 -24.58 -12.42
CA CYS A 329 4.49 -24.59 -11.59
C CYS A 329 4.25 -23.89 -10.24
N TRP A 330 4.84 -24.47 -9.19
CA TRP A 330 4.98 -23.81 -7.89
C TRP A 330 6.39 -23.24 -7.79
N ILE A 331 6.51 -21.91 -7.70
CA ILE A 331 7.79 -21.19 -7.69
C ILE A 331 7.88 -20.37 -6.40
N GLU A 332 8.85 -20.66 -5.54
CA GLU A 332 8.92 -20.02 -4.22
C GLU A 332 10.33 -19.82 -3.66
N HIS A 333 10.49 -18.86 -2.74
CA HIS A 333 11.78 -18.55 -2.11
C HIS A 333 12.87 -18.21 -3.14
N MET A 334 12.60 -17.18 -3.94
CA MET A 334 13.53 -16.68 -4.96
C MET A 334 14.34 -15.51 -4.42
N ALA A 335 15.66 -15.55 -4.56
CA ALA A 335 16.53 -14.44 -4.16
C ALA A 335 16.23 -13.15 -4.93
N VAL A 336 15.87 -13.26 -6.22
CA VAL A 336 15.56 -12.14 -7.12
C VAL A 336 14.18 -12.30 -7.74
N ASN A 337 14.01 -13.05 -8.83
CA ASN A 337 12.75 -13.10 -9.58
C ASN A 337 12.15 -14.50 -9.67
N GLY A 338 10.82 -14.56 -9.85
CA GLY A 338 10.11 -15.80 -10.17
C GLY A 338 10.33 -16.22 -11.62
N VAL A 339 9.61 -15.58 -12.56
CA VAL A 339 9.74 -15.82 -14.00
C VAL A 339 10.09 -14.51 -14.71
N THR A 340 11.13 -14.55 -15.55
CA THR A 340 11.59 -13.38 -16.31
C THR A 340 11.72 -13.71 -17.79
N LEU A 341 11.02 -12.94 -18.63
CA LEU A 341 11.21 -12.90 -20.07
C LEU A 341 11.97 -11.62 -20.40
N CYS A 342 13.10 -11.73 -21.08
CA CYS A 342 13.95 -10.59 -21.39
C CYS A 342 14.53 -10.69 -22.80
N ASN A 343 14.39 -9.61 -23.58
CA ASN A 343 15.00 -9.50 -24.91
C ASN A 343 15.84 -8.22 -25.04
N ARG A 344 16.63 -8.14 -26.11
CA ARG A 344 17.28 -6.90 -26.56
C ARG A 344 16.38 -6.20 -27.57
N PHE A 345 16.51 -4.88 -27.71
CA PHE A 345 15.89 -4.16 -28.84
C PHE A 345 16.87 -3.97 -30.00
N THR A 346 18.16 -3.90 -29.72
CA THR A 346 19.19 -3.72 -30.73
C THR A 346 19.94 -5.01 -31.00
N SER A 347 20.40 -5.15 -32.24
CA SER A 347 21.37 -6.17 -32.60
C SER A 347 22.70 -5.93 -31.85
N PRO A 348 23.65 -6.89 -31.88
CA PRO A 348 24.99 -6.70 -31.31
C PRO A 348 25.72 -5.44 -31.80
N ASP A 349 25.38 -4.90 -32.98
CA ASP A 349 25.94 -3.66 -33.54
C ASP A 349 25.45 -2.38 -32.84
N LYS A 350 24.39 -2.49 -32.01
CA LYS A 350 23.76 -1.38 -31.27
C LYS A 350 23.13 -0.31 -32.17
N LYS A 351 22.99 -0.58 -33.47
CA LYS A 351 22.52 0.37 -34.48
C LYS A 351 21.22 -0.07 -35.13
N THR A 352 21.04 -1.38 -35.31
CA THR A 352 19.87 -1.96 -35.96
C THR A 352 18.98 -2.66 -34.93
N ALA A 353 17.70 -2.84 -35.26
CA ALA A 353 16.79 -3.63 -34.45
C ALA A 353 17.28 -5.08 -34.36
N THR A 354 17.13 -5.71 -33.19
CA THR A 354 17.38 -7.15 -33.08
C THR A 354 16.36 -7.91 -33.94
N GLN A 355 16.78 -9.06 -34.42
CA GLN A 355 15.89 -10.05 -35.03
C GLN A 355 15.53 -11.16 -34.03
N ASP A 356 16.07 -11.12 -32.81
CA ASP A 356 15.68 -12.02 -31.72
C ASP A 356 14.24 -11.72 -31.31
N ARG A 357 13.42 -12.75 -31.17
CA ARG A 357 12.01 -12.63 -30.80
C ARG A 357 11.77 -13.34 -29.48
N CYS A 358 11.12 -12.65 -28.54
CA CYS A 358 10.63 -13.26 -27.30
C CYS A 358 9.10 -13.07 -27.28
N GLU A 359 8.40 -13.98 -27.96
CA GLU A 359 6.98 -13.86 -28.30
C GLU A 359 6.27 -15.22 -28.33
N GLY A 360 4.95 -15.22 -28.16
CA GLY A 360 4.14 -16.43 -28.13
C GLY A 360 4.35 -17.28 -26.87
N ASN A 361 5.18 -16.83 -25.92
CA ASN A 361 5.43 -17.57 -24.68
C ASN A 361 4.25 -17.40 -23.71
N ARG A 362 3.99 -18.43 -22.92
CA ARG A 362 2.89 -18.46 -21.94
C ARG A 362 3.39 -18.83 -20.56
N VAL A 363 3.07 -18.00 -19.57
CA VAL A 363 3.19 -18.33 -18.14
C VAL A 363 1.78 -18.48 -17.60
N HIS A 364 1.36 -19.72 -17.37
CA HIS A 364 -0.05 -20.05 -17.17
C HIS A 364 -0.27 -20.90 -15.93
N ASN A 365 -1.22 -20.54 -15.09
CA ASN A 365 -1.61 -21.37 -13.95
C ASN A 365 -0.43 -21.69 -13.02
N CYS A 366 0.33 -20.67 -12.63
CA CYS A 366 1.49 -20.81 -11.76
C CYS A 366 1.26 -20.10 -10.41
N ARG A 367 1.77 -20.69 -9.34
CA ARG A 367 1.86 -20.02 -8.02
C ARG A 367 3.27 -19.51 -7.83
N ILE A 368 3.45 -18.20 -7.73
CA ILE A 368 4.76 -17.55 -7.65
C ILE A 368 4.80 -16.65 -6.43
N HIS A 369 5.58 -17.02 -5.42
CA HIS A 369 5.58 -16.29 -4.15
C HIS A 369 6.91 -16.31 -3.41
N ASP A 370 7.03 -15.48 -2.37
CA ASP A 370 8.26 -15.27 -1.59
C ASP A 370 9.46 -14.93 -2.50
N VAL A 371 9.32 -13.79 -3.20
CA VAL A 371 10.25 -13.34 -4.24
C VAL A 371 10.99 -12.07 -3.82
N GLY A 372 12.30 -12.07 -4.03
CA GLY A 372 13.19 -10.96 -3.67
C GLY A 372 13.73 -11.05 -2.25
N GLU A 373 13.84 -12.27 -1.71
CA GLU A 373 14.30 -12.51 -0.34
C GLU A 373 15.74 -12.03 -0.08
N VAL A 374 16.54 -11.84 -1.14
CA VAL A 374 17.92 -11.32 -1.06
C VAL A 374 18.03 -9.94 -1.72
N HIS A 375 17.33 -9.72 -2.84
CA HIS A 375 17.41 -8.50 -3.65
C HIS A 375 16.11 -7.72 -3.68
N CYS A 376 16.18 -6.40 -3.45
CA CYS A 376 15.02 -5.51 -3.45
C CYS A 376 14.45 -5.23 -4.86
N TYR A 377 15.26 -5.33 -5.91
CA TYR A 377 14.81 -5.08 -7.28
C TYR A 377 14.29 -6.37 -7.93
N ALA A 378 13.11 -6.80 -7.50
CA ALA A 378 12.59 -8.14 -7.73
C ALA A 378 11.09 -8.15 -8.04
N GLY A 379 10.64 -9.18 -8.75
CA GLY A 379 9.21 -9.41 -8.96
C GLY A 379 8.85 -10.83 -9.33
N CYS A 380 7.59 -11.21 -9.07
CA CYS A 380 7.09 -12.55 -9.39
C CYS A 380 7.14 -12.80 -10.90
N VAL A 381 6.65 -11.85 -11.69
CA VAL A 381 6.67 -11.90 -13.16
C VAL A 381 7.31 -10.64 -13.73
N ASN A 382 8.28 -10.84 -14.63
CA ASN A 382 9.00 -9.76 -15.29
C ASN A 382 8.98 -9.94 -16.81
N ALA A 383 8.54 -8.90 -17.52
CA ALA A 383 8.53 -8.85 -18.98
C ALA A 383 9.36 -7.63 -19.43
N PHE A 384 10.56 -7.88 -19.95
CA PHE A 384 11.52 -6.84 -20.30
C PHE A 384 11.82 -6.87 -21.80
N ASN A 385 11.37 -5.86 -22.53
CA ASN A 385 11.54 -5.70 -23.98
C ASN A 385 10.96 -6.87 -24.79
N VAL A 386 9.86 -7.44 -24.33
CA VAL A 386 9.20 -8.59 -24.98
C VAL A 386 7.82 -8.21 -25.48
N SER A 387 7.31 -8.94 -26.47
CA SER A 387 6.05 -8.64 -27.13
C SER A 387 5.23 -9.91 -27.37
N HIS A 388 3.91 -9.78 -27.41
CA HIS A 388 2.99 -10.88 -27.75
C HIS A 388 3.12 -12.13 -26.87
N ASN A 389 3.35 -11.95 -25.56
CA ASN A 389 3.36 -13.02 -24.57
C ASN A 389 2.10 -12.99 -23.69
N GLU A 390 1.77 -14.13 -23.09
CA GLU A 390 0.59 -14.30 -22.23
C GLU A 390 1.00 -14.71 -20.81
N PHE A 391 0.44 -14.02 -19.83
CA PHE A 391 0.55 -14.35 -18.41
C PHE A 391 -0.85 -14.52 -17.87
N SER A 392 -1.24 -15.76 -17.53
CA SER A 392 -2.63 -16.06 -17.22
C SER A 392 -2.84 -17.01 -16.05
N HIS A 393 -3.92 -16.78 -15.28
CA HIS A 393 -4.34 -17.67 -14.20
C HIS A 393 -3.28 -17.89 -13.10
N CYS A 394 -2.45 -16.89 -12.78
CA CYS A 394 -1.40 -17.03 -11.77
C CYS A 394 -1.80 -16.41 -10.42
N GLU A 395 -1.32 -17.02 -9.34
CA GLU A 395 -1.30 -16.43 -8.00
C GLU A 395 0.10 -15.86 -7.73
N LEU A 396 0.18 -14.54 -7.57
CA LEU A 396 1.42 -13.78 -7.37
C LEU A 396 1.35 -13.10 -6.00
N PHE A 397 2.17 -13.52 -5.04
CA PHE A 397 2.12 -12.90 -3.71
C PHE A 397 3.44 -12.90 -2.98
N ASN A 398 3.55 -12.12 -1.90
CA ASN A 398 4.78 -11.99 -1.12
C ASN A 398 5.99 -11.66 -2.00
N SER A 399 6.01 -10.45 -2.52
CA SER A 399 7.18 -9.94 -3.23
C SER A 399 7.72 -8.70 -2.54
N VAL A 400 9.05 -8.62 -2.45
CA VAL A 400 9.72 -7.44 -1.89
C VAL A 400 9.36 -6.15 -2.65
N ARG A 401 9.06 -6.28 -3.95
CA ARG A 401 8.64 -5.18 -4.83
C ARG A 401 7.48 -5.58 -5.73
N TYR A 402 7.69 -6.11 -6.93
CA TYR A 402 6.61 -6.23 -7.93
C TYR A 402 5.87 -7.58 -7.89
N GLY A 403 4.55 -7.56 -8.07
CA GLY A 403 3.84 -8.75 -8.55
C GLY A 403 4.13 -8.95 -10.03
N VAL A 404 3.86 -7.92 -10.84
CA VAL A 404 4.15 -7.86 -12.27
C VAL A 404 4.94 -6.60 -12.58
N THR A 405 6.00 -6.72 -13.36
CA THR A 405 6.66 -5.58 -14.00
C THR A 405 6.82 -5.80 -15.49
N LEU A 406 6.30 -4.87 -16.27
CA LEU A 406 6.51 -4.77 -17.71
C LEU A 406 7.42 -3.56 -17.96
N ARG A 407 8.55 -3.77 -18.64
CA ARG A 407 9.39 -2.65 -19.06
C ARG A 407 9.82 -2.78 -20.51
N GLY A 408 9.81 -1.64 -21.20
CA GLY A 408 10.45 -1.49 -22.50
C GLY A 408 11.82 -0.83 -22.36
N ASN A 409 12.18 0.01 -23.32
CA ASN A 409 13.51 0.57 -23.57
C ASN A 409 14.14 1.24 -22.33
N THR A 410 14.77 0.44 -21.47
CA THR A 410 15.46 0.92 -20.27
C THR A 410 16.75 1.65 -20.66
N ALA A 411 16.93 2.85 -20.11
CA ALA A 411 18.06 3.80 -20.14
C ALA A 411 19.51 3.23 -20.25
N PRO A 412 20.51 4.05 -20.64
CA PRO A 412 21.66 3.61 -21.41
C PRO A 412 22.65 2.77 -20.59
N ASP A 413 22.81 1.51 -20.96
CA ASP A 413 24.11 0.81 -20.86
C ASP A 413 24.80 1.01 -22.23
N PRO A 414 26.14 0.92 -22.38
CA PRO A 414 26.88 1.37 -23.55
C PRO A 414 26.64 0.53 -24.82
N TYR A 415 25.53 -0.23 -24.89
CA TYR A 415 25.14 -1.13 -25.97
C TYR A 415 23.79 -0.77 -26.67
N GLY A 416 23.27 0.45 -26.55
CA GLY A 416 22.13 0.93 -27.34
C GLY A 416 22.16 2.45 -27.55
N PRO A 417 21.51 2.98 -28.61
CA PRO A 417 21.43 4.41 -28.84
C PRO A 417 20.56 5.06 -27.76
N ALA A 418 20.65 6.39 -27.66
CA ALA A 418 19.99 7.15 -26.62
C ALA A 418 18.45 7.02 -26.66
N LEU A 419 17.86 7.20 -25.47
CA LEU A 419 16.47 7.05 -25.00
C LEU A 419 15.33 7.74 -25.79
N TRP A 420 15.55 8.13 -27.04
CA TRP A 420 14.63 8.94 -27.84
C TRP A 420 14.50 8.46 -29.28
N ASP A 421 15.08 7.30 -29.62
CA ASP A 421 14.92 6.72 -30.96
C ASP A 421 13.56 5.98 -31.07
N THR A 422 12.54 6.71 -31.54
CA THR A 422 11.21 6.18 -31.89
C THR A 422 11.23 5.14 -33.02
N LYS A 423 12.39 4.83 -33.60
CA LYS A 423 12.54 3.85 -34.68
C LYS A 423 12.67 2.40 -34.19
N LEU A 424 12.93 2.16 -32.90
CA LEU A 424 12.97 0.81 -32.34
C LEU A 424 11.57 0.38 -31.88
N PRO A 425 11.10 -0.84 -32.22
CA PRO A 425 9.76 -1.30 -31.84
C PRO A 425 9.65 -1.41 -30.32
N GLY A 426 8.57 -0.89 -29.73
CA GLY A 426 8.32 -0.99 -28.29
C GLY A 426 7.75 -2.35 -27.86
N ALA A 427 7.68 -2.55 -26.54
CA ALA A 427 7.07 -3.75 -25.94
C ALA A 427 5.54 -3.68 -26.05
N LYS A 428 4.94 -4.62 -26.80
CA LYS A 428 3.52 -4.55 -27.17
C LYS A 428 2.84 -5.89 -27.24
N GLY A 429 1.51 -5.89 -27.17
CA GLY A 429 0.67 -7.07 -27.31
C GLY A 429 0.85 -8.10 -26.21
N ASN A 430 1.54 -7.78 -25.11
CA ASN A 430 1.56 -8.66 -23.95
C ASN A 430 0.21 -8.59 -23.24
N ARG A 431 -0.27 -9.76 -22.80
CA ARG A 431 -1.55 -9.89 -22.11
C ARG A 431 -1.33 -10.49 -20.72
N PHE A 432 -1.73 -9.75 -19.71
CA PHE A 432 -1.76 -10.17 -18.32
C PHE A 432 -3.23 -10.33 -17.95
N HIS A 433 -3.68 -11.55 -17.66
CA HIS A 433 -5.09 -11.75 -17.32
C HIS A 433 -5.36 -12.83 -16.30
N HIS A 434 -6.47 -12.70 -15.56
CA HIS A 434 -6.86 -13.66 -14.54
C HIS A 434 -5.77 -13.84 -13.47
N LEU A 435 -5.14 -12.73 -13.07
CA LEU A 435 -4.05 -12.74 -12.09
C LEU A 435 -4.58 -12.36 -10.71
N ARG A 436 -4.24 -13.17 -9.71
CA ARG A 436 -4.46 -12.84 -8.29
C ARG A 436 -3.16 -12.31 -7.71
N VAL A 437 -3.09 -11.03 -7.40
CA VAL A 437 -1.90 -10.35 -6.87
C VAL A 437 -2.16 -9.93 -5.42
N CYS A 438 -1.26 -10.24 -4.49
CA CYS A 438 -1.46 -9.91 -3.08
C CYS A 438 -0.14 -9.70 -2.30
N ARG A 439 -0.10 -8.79 -1.33
CA ARG A 439 1.08 -8.60 -0.45
C ARG A 439 2.38 -8.34 -1.22
N CYS A 440 2.33 -7.43 -2.20
CA CYS A 440 3.50 -6.95 -2.94
C CYS A 440 4.01 -5.61 -2.37
N GLY A 441 5.25 -5.24 -2.67
CA GLY A 441 5.85 -3.97 -2.21
C GLY A 441 6.44 -4.01 -0.80
N GLN A 442 6.72 -5.19 -0.25
CA GLN A 442 6.96 -5.38 1.18
C GLN A 442 8.16 -4.62 1.76
N ASP A 443 9.16 -4.23 0.97
CA ASP A 443 10.36 -3.51 1.45
C ASP A 443 10.78 -2.33 0.56
N SER A 444 9.93 -1.97 -0.41
CA SER A 444 10.28 -1.02 -1.46
C SER A 444 9.15 -0.04 -1.76
N GLY A 445 9.49 1.22 -2.00
CA GLY A 445 8.56 2.27 -2.49
C GLY A 445 8.75 2.59 -3.97
N ASP A 446 8.10 3.67 -4.43
CA ASP A 446 8.11 4.13 -5.83
C ASP A 446 7.78 2.97 -6.79
N MET A 447 6.63 2.36 -6.52
CA MET A 447 6.23 1.08 -7.09
C MET A 447 4.71 0.90 -7.03
N GLY A 448 4.19 0.02 -7.89
CA GLY A 448 2.85 -0.53 -7.78
C GLY A 448 2.90 -2.05 -7.98
N ALA A 449 2.00 -2.80 -7.35
CA ALA A 449 1.96 -4.27 -7.47
C ALA A 449 1.94 -4.73 -8.94
N LEU A 450 1.24 -3.98 -9.79
CA LEU A 450 1.40 -3.98 -11.24
C LEU A 450 2.22 -2.74 -11.64
N HIS A 451 3.28 -2.94 -12.39
CA HIS A 451 4.17 -1.86 -12.80
C HIS A 451 4.44 -1.89 -14.31
N ALA A 452 4.39 -0.71 -14.93
CA ALA A 452 4.77 -0.53 -16.32
C ALA A 452 5.70 0.69 -16.47
N ALA A 453 6.79 0.55 -17.23
CA ALA A 453 7.73 1.64 -17.50
C ALA A 453 8.36 1.55 -18.88
N ASN A 454 8.76 2.69 -19.44
CA ASN A 454 9.63 2.76 -20.63
C ASN A 454 9.11 1.99 -21.85
N LEU A 455 7.80 1.91 -22.07
CA LEU A 455 7.21 1.13 -23.17
C LEU A 455 7.39 1.78 -24.56
N ASN A 456 7.77 3.07 -24.60
CA ASN A 456 8.08 3.92 -25.75
C ASN A 456 7.12 3.80 -26.96
N ILE A 457 6.30 4.83 -27.15
CA ILE A 457 6.13 5.71 -28.33
C ILE A 457 4.86 6.53 -28.00
N PRO A 458 4.96 7.85 -27.73
CA PRO A 458 3.80 8.71 -27.42
C PRO A 458 2.67 8.69 -28.48
N ASP A 459 2.98 8.22 -29.70
CA ASP A 459 2.09 8.17 -30.88
C ASP A 459 1.99 6.75 -31.51
N GLY A 460 2.33 5.66 -30.80
CA GLY A 460 2.48 4.31 -31.39
C GLY A 460 1.66 3.21 -30.70
N ASP A 461 1.40 2.11 -31.42
CA ASP A 461 0.60 0.94 -30.99
C ASP A 461 1.29 0.04 -29.94
N CYS A 462 1.98 0.62 -28.96
CA CYS A 462 2.66 -0.11 -27.88
C CYS A 462 1.71 -0.49 -26.73
N ILE A 463 0.60 -1.13 -27.10
CA ILE A 463 -0.51 -1.44 -26.19
C ILE A 463 -0.29 -2.81 -25.54
N ASN A 464 -0.38 -2.87 -24.22
CA ASN A 464 -0.44 -4.11 -23.44
C ASN A 464 -1.73 -4.10 -22.61
N THR A 465 -2.23 -5.29 -22.30
CA THR A 465 -3.54 -5.45 -21.67
C THR A 465 -3.42 -6.12 -20.30
N PHE A 466 -4.09 -5.54 -19.31
CA PHE A 466 -4.26 -6.02 -17.95
C PHE A 466 -5.75 -6.25 -17.72
N GLU A 467 -6.18 -7.50 -17.61
CA GLU A 467 -7.61 -7.86 -17.66
C GLU A 467 -8.01 -8.92 -16.63
N GLN A 468 -9.12 -8.73 -15.92
CA GLN A 468 -9.54 -9.68 -14.87
C GLN A 468 -8.43 -9.88 -13.83
N ILE A 469 -8.04 -8.81 -13.13
CA ILE A 469 -6.96 -8.85 -12.15
C ILE A 469 -7.45 -8.34 -10.81
N THR A 470 -7.07 -9.04 -9.74
CA THR A 470 -7.30 -8.59 -8.36
C THR A 470 -5.98 -8.24 -7.71
N VAL A 471 -5.92 -7.12 -7.00
CA VAL A 471 -4.74 -6.65 -6.25
C VAL A 471 -5.15 -6.34 -4.82
N ALA A 472 -4.54 -7.00 -3.83
CA ALA A 472 -4.77 -6.69 -2.41
C ALA A 472 -3.47 -6.46 -1.64
N ASP A 473 -3.57 -5.67 -0.58
CA ASP A 473 -2.57 -5.60 0.47
C ASP A 473 -1.17 -5.17 -0.05
N THR A 474 -1.12 -4.24 -1.01
CA THR A 474 0.15 -3.68 -1.44
C THR A 474 0.66 -2.70 -0.38
N CYS A 475 1.68 -3.09 0.37
CA CYS A 475 2.21 -2.29 1.46
C CYS A 475 3.69 -2.59 1.71
N ALA A 476 4.41 -1.61 2.26
CA ALA A 476 5.80 -1.74 2.66
C ALA A 476 5.96 -1.70 4.18
N ILE A 477 7.08 -2.22 4.67
CA ILE A 477 7.47 -2.10 6.08
C ILE A 477 7.46 -0.64 6.56
N PRO A 478 7.11 -0.38 7.84
CA PRO A 478 7.00 0.98 8.38
C PRO A 478 8.27 1.85 8.27
N SER A 479 9.44 1.22 8.14
CA SER A 479 10.70 1.93 7.96
C SER A 479 10.82 2.57 6.58
N MET A 480 10.15 2.06 5.54
CA MET A 480 10.17 2.59 4.18
C MET A 480 9.62 4.04 4.14
N LYS A 481 10.40 4.99 3.57
CA LYS A 481 10.08 6.44 3.57
C LYS A 481 9.83 7.05 2.19
N ASP A 482 9.93 6.26 1.14
CA ASP A 482 9.63 6.65 -0.24
C ASP A 482 8.12 6.71 -0.52
N ALA A 483 7.73 7.03 -1.76
CA ALA A 483 6.37 7.00 -2.23
C ALA A 483 5.72 5.65 -1.93
N SER A 484 4.54 5.70 -1.31
CA SER A 484 3.83 4.51 -0.85
C SER A 484 3.46 3.57 -2.00
N PRO A 485 3.69 2.24 -1.84
CA PRO A 485 3.28 1.21 -2.79
C PRO A 485 1.82 1.31 -3.23
N GLY A 486 1.59 1.50 -4.53
CA GLY A 486 0.25 1.58 -5.12
C GLY A 486 -0.28 0.25 -5.66
N GLY A 487 -1.50 0.27 -6.18
CA GLY A 487 -2.04 -0.86 -6.94
C GLY A 487 -1.32 -1.04 -8.28
N ILE A 488 -1.37 0.00 -9.10
CA ILE A 488 -0.73 0.11 -10.42
C ILE A 488 0.22 1.32 -10.39
N PHE A 489 1.41 1.18 -10.98
CA PHE A 489 2.30 2.29 -11.23
C PHE A 489 2.72 2.39 -12.70
N LEU A 490 2.32 3.49 -13.34
CA LEU A 490 2.76 3.89 -14.68
C LEU A 490 3.93 4.85 -14.56
N ASP A 491 5.12 4.27 -14.59
CA ASP A 491 6.37 4.99 -14.37
C ASP A 491 6.86 5.65 -15.68
N TRP A 492 7.70 6.68 -15.51
CA TRP A 492 8.28 7.59 -16.52
C TRP A 492 7.27 8.41 -17.35
N PRO A 493 7.37 9.75 -17.35
CA PRO A 493 6.41 10.61 -18.04
C PRO A 493 6.41 10.40 -19.55
N ARG A 494 5.20 10.21 -20.12
CA ARG A 494 4.94 10.00 -21.57
C ARG A 494 5.56 8.72 -22.16
N MET A 495 5.99 7.78 -21.32
CA MET A 495 6.65 6.56 -21.77
C MET A 495 5.82 5.29 -21.55
N THR A 496 4.65 5.42 -20.93
CA THR A 496 3.76 4.30 -20.56
C THR A 496 2.31 4.62 -20.92
N MET A 497 2.11 5.25 -22.07
CA MET A 497 0.81 5.71 -22.57
C MET A 497 -0.06 4.55 -23.06
N HIS A 498 -1.37 4.75 -23.15
CA HIS A 498 -2.33 3.88 -23.88
C HIS A 498 -2.47 2.42 -23.39
N GLN A 499 -1.97 2.09 -22.19
CA GLN A 499 -2.13 0.75 -21.63
C GLN A 499 -3.62 0.49 -21.29
N VAL A 500 -4.05 -0.76 -21.41
CA VAL A 500 -5.46 -1.15 -21.22
C VAL A 500 -5.64 -1.86 -19.89
N PHE A 501 -6.52 -1.32 -19.06
CA PHE A 501 -6.96 -1.90 -17.80
C PHE A 501 -8.46 -2.22 -17.90
N ARG A 502 -8.82 -3.51 -17.81
CA ARG A 502 -10.21 -3.96 -17.90
C ARG A 502 -10.57 -4.92 -16.77
N SER A 503 -11.63 -4.64 -16.02
CA SER A 503 -12.02 -5.50 -14.89
C SER A 503 -10.86 -5.71 -13.93
N VAL A 504 -10.39 -4.61 -13.32
CA VAL A 504 -9.30 -4.63 -12.34
C VAL A 504 -9.82 -4.15 -11.00
N HIS A 505 -9.73 -5.01 -9.98
CA HIS A 505 -10.18 -4.72 -8.63
C HIS A 505 -9.00 -4.63 -7.66
N ILE A 506 -8.78 -3.44 -7.13
CA ILE A 506 -7.71 -3.12 -6.18
C ILE A 506 -8.34 -2.72 -4.84
N ILE A 507 -7.90 -3.37 -3.76
CA ILE A 507 -8.28 -3.04 -2.38
C ILE A 507 -7.04 -2.96 -1.50
N ARG A 508 -7.09 -2.12 -0.45
CA ARG A 508 -6.05 -2.04 0.60
C ARG A 508 -4.61 -1.86 0.08
N SER A 509 -4.43 -1.03 -0.95
CA SER A 509 -3.10 -0.51 -1.28
C SER A 509 -2.72 0.62 -0.32
N GLN A 510 -1.46 0.67 0.13
CA GLN A 510 -0.93 1.73 0.98
C GLN A 510 -0.94 3.09 0.26
N GLY A 511 -0.58 3.09 -1.02
CA GLY A 511 -0.73 4.21 -1.94
C GLY A 511 -2.03 4.16 -2.75
N LEU A 512 -2.15 5.03 -3.74
CA LEU A 512 -3.32 5.08 -4.63
C LEU A 512 -3.47 3.79 -5.46
N PRO A 513 -4.70 3.41 -5.84
CA PRO A 513 -4.93 2.29 -6.76
C PRO A 513 -4.20 2.46 -8.11
N LEU A 514 -4.13 3.68 -8.63
CA LEU A 514 -3.37 4.04 -9.82
C LEU A 514 -2.44 5.22 -9.51
N ILE A 515 -1.14 4.99 -9.65
CA ILE A 515 -0.08 5.98 -9.56
C ILE A 515 0.49 6.20 -10.96
N SER A 516 0.81 7.45 -11.30
CA SER A 516 1.34 7.81 -12.60
C SER A 516 2.40 8.90 -12.47
N ASN A 517 3.57 8.65 -13.06
CA ASN A 517 4.59 9.67 -13.23
C ASN A 517 4.20 10.56 -14.42
N GLY A 518 3.65 11.74 -14.10
CA GLY A 518 3.06 12.66 -15.07
C GLY A 518 1.59 12.32 -15.39
N PRO A 519 0.76 13.33 -15.72
CA PRO A 519 -0.67 13.13 -15.96
C PRO A 519 -0.95 12.34 -17.25
N ASP A 520 -0.08 12.45 -18.27
CA ASP A 520 -0.32 11.92 -19.62
C ASP A 520 -0.47 10.38 -19.64
N ASN A 521 0.34 9.64 -18.87
CA ASN A 521 0.27 8.18 -18.84
C ASN A 521 -1.10 7.71 -18.33
N ALA A 522 -1.55 8.26 -17.18
CA ALA A 522 -2.87 7.97 -16.66
C ALA A 522 -3.98 8.47 -17.58
N ALA A 523 -3.88 9.69 -18.13
CA ALA A 523 -4.92 10.26 -18.99
C ALA A 523 -5.15 9.43 -20.26
N SER A 524 -4.10 8.84 -20.82
CA SER A 524 -4.17 8.03 -22.04
C SER A 524 -4.54 6.56 -21.81
N ALA A 525 -4.44 6.06 -20.58
CA ALA A 525 -4.74 4.67 -20.27
C ALA A 525 -6.24 4.38 -20.43
N GLN A 526 -6.58 3.29 -21.13
CA GLN A 526 -7.96 2.84 -21.22
C GLN A 526 -8.36 2.16 -19.91
N ARG A 527 -9.43 2.65 -19.28
CA ARG A 527 -9.95 2.14 -18.01
C ARG A 527 -11.39 1.68 -18.20
N VAL A 528 -11.62 0.38 -18.14
CA VAL A 528 -12.94 -0.23 -18.32
C VAL A 528 -13.26 -1.08 -17.10
N ASN A 529 -14.27 -0.72 -16.32
CA ASN A 529 -14.65 -1.45 -15.10
C ASN A 529 -13.46 -1.63 -14.12
N VAL A 530 -12.93 -0.51 -13.60
CA VAL A 530 -11.81 -0.52 -12.65
C VAL A 530 -12.25 0.03 -11.30
N SER A 531 -11.76 -0.52 -10.19
CA SER A 531 -12.31 -0.24 -8.85
C SER A 531 -12.05 1.17 -8.31
N TRP A 532 -11.20 1.96 -8.98
CA TRP A 532 -10.90 3.34 -8.60
C TRP A 532 -11.69 4.38 -9.42
N GLU A 533 -12.58 3.94 -10.30
CA GLU A 533 -13.49 4.82 -11.06
C GLU A 533 -14.93 4.67 -10.56
N PRO A 534 -15.73 5.74 -10.54
CA PRO A 534 -17.17 5.64 -10.30
C PRO A 534 -17.84 4.68 -11.28
N GLY A 535 -18.81 3.89 -10.80
CA GLY A 535 -19.53 2.93 -11.65
C GLY A 535 -18.81 1.59 -11.87
N PHE A 536 -17.76 1.29 -11.10
CA PHE A 536 -17.21 -0.07 -11.01
C PHE A 536 -18.31 -1.10 -10.67
N ARG A 537 -18.38 -2.16 -11.47
CA ARG A 537 -19.35 -3.25 -11.37
C ARG A 537 -18.65 -4.55 -11.09
N GLU A 538 -18.87 -5.06 -9.89
CA GLU A 538 -18.24 -6.28 -9.40
C GLU A 538 -18.75 -7.53 -10.14
N GLU A 539 -19.96 -7.50 -10.67
CA GLU A 539 -20.56 -8.56 -11.48
C GLU A 539 -19.89 -8.77 -12.84
N LEU A 540 -19.07 -7.82 -13.29
CA LEU A 540 -18.24 -7.95 -14.50
C LEU A 540 -16.85 -8.56 -14.23
N MET A 541 -16.54 -8.84 -12.96
CA MET A 541 -15.32 -9.53 -12.57
C MET A 541 -15.54 -11.05 -12.60
N ASP A 542 -14.61 -11.78 -13.20
CA ASP A 542 -14.60 -13.25 -13.22
C ASP A 542 -13.80 -13.81 -12.04
N TYR A 543 -14.19 -13.43 -10.82
CA TYR A 543 -13.48 -13.82 -9.59
C TYR A 543 -13.24 -15.32 -9.43
N GLU A 544 -14.11 -16.12 -10.03
CA GLU A 544 -14.08 -17.58 -9.97
C GLU A 544 -12.88 -18.18 -10.73
N THR A 545 -12.42 -17.52 -11.79
CA THR A 545 -11.31 -17.99 -12.62
C THR A 545 -10.03 -17.15 -12.49
N ILE A 546 -10.07 -16.03 -11.73
CA ILE A 546 -8.89 -15.23 -11.37
C ILE A 546 -8.00 -16.00 -10.40
N GLY A 547 -6.72 -16.14 -10.75
CA GLY A 547 -5.77 -16.99 -10.04
C GLY A 547 -5.73 -18.40 -10.61
N LEU A 548 -5.36 -19.37 -9.77
CA LEU A 548 -5.14 -20.75 -10.22
C LEU A 548 -6.44 -21.44 -10.67
N THR A 549 -6.35 -22.23 -11.74
CA THR A 549 -7.44 -23.10 -12.21
C THR A 549 -7.35 -24.48 -11.55
N ALA A 550 -8.37 -25.31 -11.78
CA ALA A 550 -8.40 -26.70 -11.33
C ALA A 550 -7.29 -27.58 -11.96
N GLU A 551 -6.60 -27.10 -13.01
CA GLU A 551 -5.46 -27.80 -13.62
C GLU A 551 -4.17 -27.67 -12.78
N PHE A 552 -4.15 -26.80 -11.75
CA PHE A 552 -2.97 -26.67 -10.92
C PHE A 552 -2.76 -27.94 -10.10
N PRO A 553 -1.53 -28.48 -9.99
CA PRO A 553 -1.30 -29.75 -9.31
C PRO A 553 -1.87 -29.79 -7.89
N VAL A 554 -2.66 -30.82 -7.59
CA VAL A 554 -3.30 -31.00 -6.28
C VAL A 554 -2.27 -31.21 -5.17
N GLU A 555 -1.12 -31.81 -5.51
CA GLU A 555 0.04 -31.99 -4.62
C GLU A 555 0.62 -30.67 -4.13
N TYR A 556 0.42 -29.59 -4.89
CA TYR A 556 0.82 -28.23 -4.55
C TYR A 556 -0.33 -27.43 -3.92
N GLY A 557 -1.41 -28.08 -3.50
CA GLY A 557 -2.61 -27.42 -2.97
C GLY A 557 -3.45 -26.73 -4.05
N GLY A 558 -3.55 -27.36 -5.22
CA GLY A 558 -4.53 -26.99 -6.26
C GLY A 558 -5.97 -27.09 -5.72
N ARG A 559 -6.83 -26.17 -6.14
CA ARG A 559 -8.23 -26.14 -5.71
C ARG A 559 -9.03 -27.16 -6.54
N PRO A 560 -9.78 -28.09 -5.91
CA PRO A 560 -10.46 -29.17 -6.63
C PRO A 560 -11.67 -28.73 -7.47
N SER A 561 -12.15 -27.49 -7.36
CA SER A 561 -13.12 -26.83 -8.25
C SER A 561 -13.42 -25.41 -7.76
N VAL A 562 -13.98 -24.56 -8.62
CA VAL A 562 -14.56 -23.26 -8.23
C VAL A 562 -15.69 -23.52 -7.22
N PRO A 563 -15.66 -22.91 -6.01
CA PRO A 563 -16.75 -23.05 -5.05
C PRO A 563 -18.07 -22.55 -5.64
N ALA A 564 -19.18 -23.26 -5.35
CA ALA A 564 -20.51 -22.77 -5.72
C ALA A 564 -20.76 -21.38 -5.09
N PRO A 565 -21.46 -20.46 -5.80
CA PRO A 565 -21.84 -19.18 -5.22
C PRO A 565 -22.66 -19.37 -3.94
N LEU A 566 -22.49 -18.46 -2.98
CA LEU A 566 -23.32 -18.46 -1.76
C LEU A 566 -24.81 -18.37 -2.12
N THR A 567 -25.64 -19.08 -1.34
CA THR A 567 -27.10 -18.92 -1.44
C THR A 567 -27.52 -17.50 -1.04
N ALA A 568 -28.73 -17.12 -1.42
CA ALA A 568 -29.23 -15.80 -1.07
C ALA A 568 -29.52 -15.71 0.44
N PRO A 569 -29.22 -14.56 1.09
CA PRO A 569 -29.77 -14.25 2.40
C PRO A 569 -31.30 -14.41 2.43
N THR A 570 -31.81 -14.96 3.53
CA THR A 570 -33.25 -15.23 3.72
C THR A 570 -33.87 -14.29 4.73
N ASN A 571 -35.21 -14.30 4.83
CA ASN A 571 -35.97 -13.52 5.82
C ASN A 571 -35.64 -12.02 5.83
N VAL A 572 -35.40 -11.44 4.65
CA VAL A 572 -35.19 -9.99 4.53
C VAL A 572 -36.45 -9.24 4.93
N ARG A 573 -36.33 -8.38 5.94
CA ARG A 573 -37.41 -7.56 6.50
C ARG A 573 -37.05 -6.09 6.39
N ALA A 574 -38.04 -5.25 6.08
CA ALA A 574 -37.90 -3.80 6.00
C ALA A 574 -38.95 -3.12 6.88
N ALA A 575 -38.56 -2.75 8.10
CA ALA A 575 -39.41 -2.10 9.07
C ALA A 575 -39.23 -0.58 8.99
N VAL A 576 -40.32 0.14 8.69
CA VAL A 576 -40.33 1.59 8.77
C VAL A 576 -40.20 2.00 10.24
N SER A 577 -39.29 2.94 10.52
CA SER A 577 -39.19 3.57 11.84
C SER A 577 -39.50 5.07 11.82
N ALA A 578 -39.43 5.73 10.66
CA ALA A 578 -39.80 7.13 10.47
C ALA A 578 -40.12 7.43 8.99
N HIS A 579 -40.64 8.63 8.69
CA HIS A 579 -40.90 9.09 7.32
C HIS A 579 -39.64 9.13 6.43
N HIS A 580 -38.43 9.12 7.03
CA HIS A 580 -37.15 9.15 6.34
C HIS A 580 -36.22 7.97 6.69
N THR A 581 -36.72 6.93 7.38
CA THR A 581 -35.88 5.82 7.86
C THR A 581 -36.55 4.45 7.75
N VAL A 582 -35.82 3.47 7.22
CA VAL A 582 -36.20 2.04 7.16
C VAL A 582 -35.08 1.20 7.78
N ALA A 583 -35.42 0.37 8.75
CA ALA A 583 -34.51 -0.62 9.33
C ALA A 583 -34.64 -1.97 8.60
N LEU A 584 -33.51 -2.50 8.14
CA LEU A 584 -33.39 -3.78 7.44
C LEU A 584 -32.76 -4.84 8.35
N SER A 585 -33.26 -6.07 8.25
CA SER A 585 -32.63 -7.25 8.84
C SER A 585 -32.81 -8.48 7.95
N TRP A 586 -31.92 -9.46 8.08
CA TRP A 586 -31.94 -10.70 7.29
C TRP A 586 -31.16 -11.82 8.00
N ASP A 587 -31.34 -13.05 7.55
CA ASP A 587 -30.57 -14.20 7.99
C ASP A 587 -29.40 -14.48 7.03
N ALA A 588 -28.27 -14.94 7.59
CA ALA A 588 -27.11 -15.35 6.83
C ALA A 588 -27.43 -16.56 5.93
N PRO A 589 -26.84 -16.67 4.73
CA PRO A 589 -26.87 -17.90 3.96
C PRO A 589 -25.97 -18.98 4.59
N GLU A 590 -26.13 -20.22 4.13
CA GLU A 590 -25.21 -21.31 4.46
C GLU A 590 -23.79 -21.00 3.96
N HIS A 591 -22.80 -21.17 4.82
CA HIS A 591 -21.40 -20.86 4.56
C HIS A 591 -20.49 -21.77 5.38
N LYS A 592 -19.19 -21.78 5.08
CA LYS A 592 -18.24 -22.66 5.77
C LYS A 592 -17.96 -22.13 7.20
N PRO A 593 -17.76 -23.02 8.20
CA PRO A 593 -17.37 -22.58 9.54
C PRO A 593 -16.11 -21.69 9.52
N GLY A 594 -16.17 -20.53 10.18
CA GLY A 594 -15.07 -19.57 10.26
C GLY A 594 -14.95 -18.61 9.06
N GLU A 595 -15.79 -18.75 8.04
CA GLU A 595 -15.82 -17.86 6.88
C GLU A 595 -16.50 -16.53 7.25
N GLN A 596 -15.80 -15.40 7.09
CA GLN A 596 -16.38 -14.08 7.30
C GLN A 596 -17.21 -13.66 6.09
N LEU A 597 -18.47 -13.33 6.34
CA LEU A 597 -19.39 -12.82 5.32
C LEU A 597 -19.49 -11.30 5.33
N SER A 598 -19.68 -10.74 4.15
CA SER A 598 -20.14 -9.36 3.96
C SER A 598 -21.43 -9.36 3.13
N TYR A 599 -22.29 -8.38 3.36
CA TYR A 599 -23.61 -8.26 2.75
C TYR A 599 -23.70 -6.97 1.95
N THR A 600 -23.97 -7.08 0.66
CA THR A 600 -24.29 -5.94 -0.20
C THR A 600 -25.79 -5.71 -0.17
N VAL A 601 -26.20 -4.51 0.27
CA VAL A 601 -27.60 -4.10 0.33
C VAL A 601 -27.94 -3.25 -0.88
N PHE A 602 -29.03 -3.61 -1.56
CA PHE A 602 -29.55 -2.92 -2.72
C PHE A 602 -30.87 -2.25 -2.39
N ARG A 603 -31.05 -1.02 -2.86
CA ARG A 603 -32.32 -0.27 -2.83
C ARG A 603 -32.68 0.12 -4.26
N ASN A 604 -33.85 -0.29 -4.73
CA ASN A 604 -34.31 -0.10 -6.11
C ASN A 604 -33.25 -0.60 -7.13
N ASP A 605 -32.64 -1.74 -6.81
CA ASP A 605 -31.54 -2.40 -7.53
C ASP A 605 -30.19 -1.66 -7.58
N GLU A 606 -30.07 -0.50 -6.93
CA GLU A 606 -28.79 0.19 -6.72
C GLU A 606 -28.14 -0.21 -5.39
N LYS A 607 -26.81 -0.43 -5.41
CA LYS A 607 -26.03 -0.74 -4.21
C LYS A 607 -25.99 0.50 -3.29
N ILE A 608 -26.48 0.37 -2.06
CA ILE A 608 -26.46 1.45 -1.06
C ILE A 608 -25.46 1.23 0.08
N ALA A 609 -25.08 -0.01 0.36
CA ALA A 609 -24.12 -0.32 1.43
C ALA A 609 -23.47 -1.71 1.24
N VAL A 610 -22.32 -1.88 1.90
CA VAL A 610 -21.74 -3.19 2.23
C VAL A 610 -21.53 -3.24 3.73
N THR A 611 -22.00 -4.29 4.41
CA THR A 611 -21.90 -4.43 5.86
C THR A 611 -21.58 -5.87 6.25
N PRO A 612 -20.77 -6.12 7.30
CA PRO A 612 -20.62 -7.46 7.87
C PRO A 612 -21.80 -7.86 8.77
N ALA A 613 -22.65 -6.91 9.15
CA ALA A 613 -23.79 -7.14 10.04
C ALA A 613 -25.00 -7.73 9.31
N LEU A 614 -25.87 -8.41 10.06
CA LEU A 614 -27.16 -8.96 9.59
C LEU A 614 -28.31 -7.93 9.59
N GLY A 615 -27.96 -6.67 9.35
CA GLY A 615 -28.90 -5.57 9.32
C GLY A 615 -28.26 -4.25 8.91
N LEU A 616 -29.10 -3.32 8.47
CA LEU A 616 -28.72 -1.98 8.05
C LEU A 616 -29.89 -1.01 8.31
N THR A 617 -29.62 0.17 8.83
CA THR A 617 -30.60 1.26 8.87
C THR A 617 -30.39 2.18 7.69
N ASP A 618 -31.32 2.17 6.74
CA ASP A 618 -31.36 3.08 5.61
C ASP A 618 -32.05 4.40 6.01
N ARG A 619 -31.40 5.52 5.71
CA ARG A 619 -31.76 6.87 6.20
C ARG A 619 -31.83 7.85 5.02
N ALA A 620 -32.28 9.07 5.31
CA ALA A 620 -32.44 10.14 4.32
C ALA A 620 -33.36 9.71 3.16
N LEU A 621 -34.43 8.99 3.50
CA LEU A 621 -35.47 8.59 2.57
C LEU A 621 -36.49 9.71 2.41
N ASN A 622 -37.10 9.77 1.23
CA ASN A 622 -38.25 10.63 1.00
C ASN A 622 -39.48 10.00 1.63
N GLU A 623 -40.35 10.82 2.21
CA GLU A 623 -41.67 10.39 2.68
C GLU A 623 -42.55 9.87 1.53
N ARG A 624 -43.62 9.14 1.87
CA ARG A 624 -44.61 8.60 0.90
C ARG A 624 -44.00 7.85 -0.28
N THR A 625 -42.82 7.26 -0.09
CA THR A 625 -42.04 6.66 -1.17
C THR A 625 -41.89 5.17 -0.91
N VAL A 626 -42.11 4.36 -1.96
CA VAL A 626 -41.91 2.91 -1.90
C VAL A 626 -40.44 2.62 -2.19
N TYR A 627 -39.78 1.94 -1.26
CA TYR A 627 -38.41 1.45 -1.42
C TYR A 627 -38.39 -0.07 -1.48
N ARG A 628 -37.67 -0.61 -2.46
CA ARG A 628 -37.52 -2.05 -2.70
C ARG A 628 -36.11 -2.49 -2.36
N TYR A 629 -35.97 -3.44 -1.44
CA TYR A 629 -34.69 -3.90 -0.91
C TYR A 629 -34.39 -5.34 -1.31
N ARG A 630 -33.12 -5.60 -1.63
CA ARG A 630 -32.54 -6.94 -1.78
C ARG A 630 -31.18 -6.98 -1.10
N VAL A 631 -30.76 -8.15 -0.64
CA VAL A 631 -29.46 -8.36 0.00
C VAL A 631 -28.76 -9.53 -0.67
N ALA A 632 -27.45 -9.43 -0.89
CA ALA A 632 -26.62 -10.53 -1.36
C ALA A 632 -25.39 -10.67 -0.47
N ALA A 633 -24.95 -11.91 -0.20
CA ALA A 633 -23.79 -12.19 0.63
C ALA A 633 -22.54 -12.46 -0.20
N ARG A 634 -21.38 -12.31 0.44
CA ARG A 634 -20.06 -12.62 -0.12
C ARG A 634 -19.15 -13.21 0.96
N ALA A 635 -18.37 -14.23 0.59
CA ALA A 635 -17.36 -14.85 1.44
C ALA A 635 -15.97 -14.26 1.21
N GLY A 636 -15.57 -13.28 2.01
CA GLY A 636 -14.25 -12.64 1.91
C GLY A 636 -14.01 -11.80 0.64
N ASP A 637 -12.77 -11.36 0.46
CA ASP A 637 -12.39 -10.50 -0.66
C ASP A 637 -12.36 -11.25 -2.00
N PHE A 638 -12.69 -10.52 -3.06
CA PHE A 638 -12.59 -11.00 -4.45
C PHE A 638 -13.31 -12.33 -4.70
N THR A 639 -14.43 -12.55 -4.04
CA THR A 639 -15.33 -13.65 -4.36
C THR A 639 -16.57 -13.12 -5.05
N LYS A 640 -17.16 -13.97 -5.89
CA LYS A 640 -18.41 -13.65 -6.58
C LYS A 640 -19.48 -13.33 -5.55
N LEU A 641 -20.23 -12.26 -5.82
CA LEU A 641 -21.39 -11.93 -5.01
C LEU A 641 -22.44 -13.04 -5.18
N GLY A 642 -22.98 -13.53 -4.07
CA GLY A 642 -24.01 -14.57 -4.07
C GLY A 642 -25.33 -14.08 -4.68
N ALA A 643 -26.31 -14.98 -4.73
CA ALA A 643 -27.64 -14.62 -5.23
C ALA A 643 -28.28 -13.51 -4.38
N ARG A 644 -29.01 -12.60 -5.03
CA ARG A 644 -29.83 -11.60 -4.33
C ARG A 644 -31.03 -12.30 -3.66
N SER A 645 -31.38 -11.84 -2.47
CA SER A 645 -32.57 -12.27 -1.74
C SER A 645 -33.85 -12.02 -2.53
N LYS A 646 -34.95 -12.60 -2.05
CA LYS A 646 -36.30 -12.12 -2.42
C LYS A 646 -36.41 -10.63 -2.08
N GLU A 647 -37.14 -9.90 -2.91
CA GLU A 647 -37.40 -8.47 -2.69
C GLU A 647 -38.28 -8.27 -1.46
N CYS A 648 -37.93 -7.29 -0.64
CA CYS A 648 -38.77 -6.77 0.43
C CYS A 648 -39.05 -5.30 0.15
N ALA A 649 -40.31 -4.88 0.21
CA ALA A 649 -40.69 -3.48 -0.02
C ALA A 649 -41.22 -2.84 1.26
N SER A 650 -40.96 -1.55 1.43
CA SER A 650 -41.49 -0.74 2.51
C SER A 650 -41.90 0.64 1.99
N THR A 651 -42.94 1.24 2.57
CA THR A 651 -43.42 2.57 2.17
C THR A 651 -43.25 3.51 3.35
N THR A 652 -42.46 4.57 3.17
CA THR A 652 -42.30 5.59 4.20
C THR A 652 -43.63 6.35 4.42
N PRO A 653 -44.02 6.63 5.67
CA PRO A 653 -45.23 7.39 6.00
C PRO A 653 -45.07 8.86 5.60
N PRO A 654 -46.16 9.64 5.59
CA PRO A 654 -46.07 11.09 5.51
C PRO A 654 -45.25 11.66 6.67
N ASP A 655 -44.59 12.78 6.38
CA ASP A 655 -44.03 13.64 7.39
C ASP A 655 -45.08 14.64 7.90
N LEU A 656 -45.24 14.64 9.22
CA LEU A 656 -46.21 15.47 9.96
C LEU A 656 -45.51 16.28 11.05
N VAL A 657 -44.17 16.18 11.15
CA VAL A 657 -43.38 16.87 12.16
C VAL A 657 -43.01 18.24 11.60
N PRO A 658 -43.32 19.35 12.30
CA PRO A 658 -42.85 20.67 11.89
C PRO A 658 -41.35 20.86 12.15
N PRO A 659 -40.68 21.72 11.36
CA PRO A 659 -39.27 22.02 11.60
C PRO A 659 -39.13 22.82 12.89
N GLU A 660 -38.23 22.39 13.77
CA GLU A 660 -37.93 23.10 15.02
C GLU A 660 -36.63 23.89 14.88
N LEU A 661 -36.61 25.13 15.36
CA LEU A 661 -35.40 25.94 15.44
C LEU A 661 -34.55 25.47 16.63
N ILE A 662 -33.42 24.83 16.35
CA ILE A 662 -32.60 24.11 17.35
C ILE A 662 -31.36 24.87 17.79
N GLY A 663 -30.98 25.93 17.08
CA GLY A 663 -29.90 26.81 17.53
C GLY A 663 -29.30 27.66 16.44
N GLY A 664 -28.35 28.50 16.84
CA GLY A 664 -27.65 29.38 15.93
C GLY A 664 -26.63 30.27 16.63
N TYR A 665 -25.80 30.92 15.84
CA TYR A 665 -24.78 31.84 16.33
C TYR A 665 -24.54 32.98 15.34
N ILE A 666 -24.10 34.12 15.85
CA ILE A 666 -23.63 35.25 15.03
C ILE A 666 -22.20 34.93 14.60
N THR A 667 -21.91 35.00 13.31
CA THR A 667 -20.57 34.78 12.77
C THR A 667 -19.60 35.85 13.25
N PRO A 668 -18.29 35.55 13.27
CA PRO A 668 -17.36 36.42 13.95
C PRO A 668 -17.12 37.77 13.27
N ASP A 669 -17.43 37.87 11.97
CA ASP A 669 -17.43 39.15 11.23
C ASP A 669 -18.56 40.10 11.68
N GLY A 670 -19.49 39.64 12.51
CA GLY A 670 -20.67 40.40 12.96
C GLY A 670 -21.68 40.70 11.85
N LYS A 671 -21.52 40.08 10.67
CA LYS A 671 -22.33 40.34 9.48
C LYS A 671 -23.30 39.22 9.16
N HIS A 672 -23.09 38.03 9.71
CA HIS A 672 -23.99 36.90 9.46
C HIS A 672 -24.49 36.24 10.76
N VAL A 673 -25.65 35.61 10.70
CA VAL A 673 -26.17 34.70 11.73
C VAL A 673 -26.42 33.36 11.06
N ARG A 674 -25.84 32.28 11.59
CA ARG A 674 -26.08 30.92 11.11
C ARG A 674 -27.01 30.22 12.07
N ILE A 675 -28.07 29.63 11.52
CA ILE A 675 -29.10 28.95 12.29
C ILE A 675 -29.38 27.57 11.69
N ALA A 676 -29.84 26.64 12.53
CA ALA A 676 -30.19 25.29 12.16
C ALA A 676 -31.61 24.94 12.59
N PHE A 677 -32.24 24.07 11.81
CA PHE A 677 -33.52 23.45 12.07
C PHE A 677 -33.37 21.92 12.15
N THR A 678 -34.35 21.23 12.72
CA THR A 678 -34.36 19.75 12.86
C THR A 678 -34.40 19.00 11.54
N GLU A 679 -34.78 19.65 10.45
CA GLU A 679 -35.08 18.99 9.17
C GLU A 679 -34.93 19.95 7.98
N PRO A 680 -34.87 19.40 6.74
CA PRO A 680 -34.78 20.20 5.52
C PRO A 680 -35.94 21.20 5.37
N LEU A 681 -35.64 22.40 4.91
CA LEU A 681 -36.59 23.50 4.80
C LEU A 681 -37.04 23.76 3.37
N ASP A 682 -38.27 24.23 3.20
CA ASP A 682 -38.72 24.81 1.95
C ASP A 682 -38.01 26.14 1.72
N SER A 683 -37.18 26.20 0.66
CA SER A 683 -36.31 27.34 0.41
C SER A 683 -37.06 28.66 0.20
N ALA A 684 -38.28 28.66 -0.35
CA ALA A 684 -39.03 29.90 -0.51
C ALA A 684 -39.42 30.50 0.84
N SER A 685 -39.90 29.65 1.76
CA SER A 685 -40.22 30.09 3.12
C SER A 685 -38.98 30.45 3.94
N ALA A 686 -37.90 29.67 3.86
CA ALA A 686 -36.70 29.85 4.66
C ALA A 686 -35.81 31.02 4.18
N LEU A 687 -35.93 31.46 2.93
CA LEU A 687 -35.15 32.58 2.42
C LEU A 687 -35.86 33.93 2.51
N THR A 688 -37.06 33.98 3.12
CA THR A 688 -37.83 35.21 3.32
C THR A 688 -37.31 35.98 4.55
N PRO A 689 -36.62 37.15 4.40
CA PRO A 689 -35.94 37.78 5.54
C PRO A 689 -36.87 38.24 6.67
N THR A 690 -38.13 38.55 6.36
CA THR A 690 -39.15 39.00 7.33
C THR A 690 -39.61 37.91 8.30
N HIS A 691 -39.25 36.65 8.05
CA HIS A 691 -39.47 35.51 8.95
C HIS A 691 -38.49 35.50 10.14
N TYR A 692 -37.44 36.31 10.11
CA TYR A 692 -36.39 36.35 11.15
C TYR A 692 -36.44 37.67 11.90
N ARG A 693 -36.77 37.62 13.20
CA ARG A 693 -36.93 38.82 14.04
C ARG A 693 -36.00 38.75 15.24
N PHE A 694 -35.22 39.82 15.44
CA PHE A 694 -34.22 39.90 16.50
C PHE A 694 -34.63 40.89 17.60
N GLU A 695 -34.33 40.54 18.86
CA GLU A 695 -34.51 41.38 20.05
C GLU A 695 -33.20 41.42 20.86
N PRO A 696 -32.50 42.57 21.03
CA PRO A 696 -32.74 43.89 20.42
C PRO A 696 -32.65 43.87 18.88
N ARG A 697 -33.21 44.88 18.21
CA ARG A 697 -33.36 44.90 16.74
C ARG A 697 -32.02 44.75 16.00
N LEU A 698 -31.89 43.66 15.24
CA LEU A 698 -30.98 43.48 14.10
C LEU A 698 -31.80 43.42 12.83
N GLU A 699 -31.33 44.08 11.76
CA GLU A 699 -32.00 44.02 10.47
C GLU A 699 -31.48 42.83 9.67
N ALA A 700 -32.33 41.83 9.40
CA ALA A 700 -32.04 40.77 8.44
C ALA A 700 -32.19 41.31 7.02
N LYS A 701 -31.07 41.48 6.31
CA LYS A 701 -31.03 42.00 4.93
C LYS A 701 -31.30 40.90 3.91
N LYS A 702 -30.73 39.72 4.14
CA LYS A 702 -30.78 38.60 3.21
C LYS A 702 -30.73 37.30 4.00
N ALA A 703 -31.34 36.25 3.46
CA ALA A 703 -31.17 34.88 3.92
C ALA A 703 -30.61 34.04 2.78
N ARG A 704 -29.72 33.10 3.10
CA ARG A 704 -29.07 32.18 2.16
C ARG A 704 -29.09 30.77 2.75
N GLN A 705 -29.40 29.78 1.92
CA GLN A 705 -29.34 28.38 2.34
C GLN A 705 -27.87 27.94 2.46
N LEU A 706 -27.48 27.34 3.59
CA LEU A 706 -26.15 26.75 3.81
C LEU A 706 -26.13 25.25 3.54
N SER A 707 -27.14 24.56 4.07
CA SER A 707 -27.48 23.15 3.82
C SER A 707 -29.01 23.05 3.85
N PRO A 708 -29.64 21.94 3.46
CA PRO A 708 -31.10 21.83 3.48
C PRO A 708 -31.74 22.24 4.83
N GLU A 709 -31.05 22.03 5.95
CA GLU A 709 -31.51 22.29 7.32
C GLU A 709 -30.98 23.60 7.93
N CYS A 710 -30.02 24.28 7.27
CA CYS A 710 -29.29 25.42 7.83
C CYS A 710 -29.39 26.69 6.96
N ILE A 711 -29.57 27.84 7.61
CA ILE A 711 -29.68 29.16 6.98
C ILE A 711 -28.59 30.09 7.50
N GLU A 712 -28.01 30.90 6.60
CA GLU A 712 -27.17 32.05 6.91
C GLU A 712 -27.95 33.33 6.62
N LEU A 713 -28.12 34.16 7.64
CA LEU A 713 -28.77 35.45 7.57
C LEU A 713 -27.70 36.52 7.49
N GLU A 714 -27.71 37.37 6.48
CA GLU A 714 -26.92 38.60 6.45
C GLU A 714 -27.65 39.66 7.28
N VAL A 715 -26.96 40.20 8.29
CA VAL A 715 -27.53 41.14 9.26
C VAL A 715 -26.77 42.46 9.31
N ALA A 716 -27.50 43.53 9.62
CA ALA A 716 -26.95 44.87 9.84
C ALA A 716 -27.32 45.41 11.23
N GLY A 717 -26.46 46.27 11.78
CA GLY A 717 -26.66 46.90 13.09
C GLY A 717 -26.17 46.08 14.28
N PHE A 718 -25.28 45.11 14.05
CA PHE A 718 -24.66 44.32 15.11
C PHE A 718 -23.89 45.19 16.11
N ARG A 719 -24.16 44.97 17.39
CA ARG A 719 -23.43 45.57 18.51
C ARG A 719 -22.63 44.49 19.21
N ARG A 720 -21.30 44.63 19.19
CA ARG A 720 -20.39 43.70 19.86
C ARG A 720 -20.78 43.57 21.33
N HIS A 721 -20.86 42.34 21.83
CA HIS A 721 -21.19 42.00 23.23
C HIS A 721 -22.66 42.23 23.66
N ALA A 722 -23.58 42.56 22.76
CA ALA A 722 -25.01 42.59 23.08
C ALA A 722 -25.64 41.18 22.97
N PRO A 723 -26.48 40.74 23.92
CA PRO A 723 -27.26 39.52 23.77
C PRO A 723 -28.40 39.74 22.76
N TYR A 724 -28.67 38.75 21.91
CA TYR A 724 -29.79 38.79 20.97
C TYR A 724 -30.69 37.57 21.18
N ALA A 725 -31.99 37.71 20.97
CA ALA A 725 -32.92 36.60 20.80
C ALA A 725 -33.43 36.61 19.36
N LEU A 726 -33.47 35.44 18.73
CA LEU A 726 -34.04 35.26 17.40
C LEU A 726 -35.38 34.55 17.52
N ALA A 727 -36.44 35.18 17.01
CA ALA A 727 -37.73 34.56 16.75
C ALA A 727 -37.86 34.22 15.27
N VAL A 728 -38.30 33.00 14.97
CA VAL A 728 -38.57 32.53 13.61
C VAL A 728 -40.06 32.27 13.46
N VAL A 729 -40.66 32.80 12.39
CA VAL A 729 -42.09 32.61 12.08
C VAL A 729 -42.29 32.31 10.60
N GLY A 730 -43.22 31.41 10.27
CA GLY A 730 -43.63 31.16 8.89
C GLY A 730 -42.66 30.35 8.02
N VAL A 731 -41.50 29.94 8.58
CA VAL A 731 -40.61 28.96 7.94
C VAL A 731 -41.29 27.60 7.90
N ARG A 732 -41.20 26.91 6.77
CA ARG A 732 -41.80 25.60 6.53
C ARG A 732 -40.72 24.58 6.23
N ASP A 733 -40.98 23.32 6.57
CA ASP A 733 -40.14 22.21 6.14
C ASP A 733 -40.25 21.97 4.63
N ALA A 734 -39.40 21.10 4.11
CA ALA A 734 -39.44 20.64 2.72
C ALA A 734 -40.43 19.48 2.50
N SER A 735 -41.17 19.05 3.53
CA SER A 735 -42.16 17.98 3.42
C SER A 735 -43.28 18.36 2.46
N HIS A 736 -43.95 17.38 1.87
CA HIS A 736 -45.10 17.58 1.00
C HIS A 736 -46.22 18.36 1.70
N SER A 737 -46.38 18.17 3.01
CA SER A 737 -47.37 18.89 3.83
C SER A 737 -46.95 20.33 4.15
N ARG A 738 -45.65 20.66 3.99
CA ARG A 738 -45.06 21.98 4.27
C ARG A 738 -45.41 22.43 5.69
N ASN A 739 -45.08 21.60 6.69
CA ASN A 739 -45.44 21.88 8.07
C ASN A 739 -44.69 23.15 8.52
N VAL A 740 -45.39 24.02 9.26
CA VAL A 740 -44.90 25.35 9.61
C VAL A 740 -44.25 25.30 10.99
N VAL A 741 -43.07 25.92 11.13
CA VAL A 741 -42.40 26.12 12.42
C VAL A 741 -43.37 26.70 13.46
N ALA A 742 -43.29 26.23 14.70
CA ALA A 742 -44.17 26.71 15.78
C ALA A 742 -44.06 28.24 15.94
N ALA A 743 -45.19 28.90 16.19
CA ALA A 743 -45.30 30.37 16.16
C ALA A 743 -44.45 31.12 17.21
N ASP A 744 -44.01 30.42 18.25
CA ASP A 744 -43.18 30.88 19.36
C ASP A 744 -41.72 30.37 19.30
N SER A 745 -41.30 29.80 18.15
CA SER A 745 -39.94 29.30 17.93
C SER A 745 -38.91 30.40 18.13
N ARG A 746 -38.27 30.37 19.30
CA ARG A 746 -37.31 31.39 19.75
C ARG A 746 -36.06 30.72 20.30
N ILE A 747 -34.90 31.24 19.92
CA ILE A 747 -33.63 30.88 20.55
C ILE A 747 -32.95 32.13 21.09
N ALA A 748 -32.30 31.97 22.24
CA ALA A 748 -31.31 32.95 22.67
C ALA A 748 -30.07 32.78 21.79
N LEU A 749 -29.73 33.82 21.05
CA LEU A 749 -28.40 34.00 20.50
C LEU A 749 -27.56 34.63 21.61
N ALA A 750 -27.10 33.81 22.54
CA ALA A 750 -26.01 34.21 23.42
C ALA A 750 -24.87 34.66 22.50
N ALA A 751 -24.34 35.87 22.66
CA ALA A 751 -23.18 36.30 21.89
C ALA A 751 -22.04 35.33 22.23
N PRO A 752 -21.71 34.33 21.39
CA PRO A 752 -20.59 33.49 21.73
C PRO A 752 -19.38 34.38 21.55
N LYS A 753 -18.47 34.39 22.52
CA LYS A 753 -17.12 34.81 22.19
C LYS A 753 -16.66 33.75 21.19
N THR A 754 -16.62 34.11 19.90
CA THR A 754 -15.74 33.38 19.00
C THR A 754 -14.37 33.57 19.61
N VAL A 755 -13.86 32.50 20.19
CA VAL A 755 -12.57 32.55 20.88
C VAL A 755 -11.54 32.83 19.80
N VAL A 756 -11.56 32.06 18.70
CA VAL A 756 -10.74 32.33 17.53
C VAL A 756 -11.27 31.64 16.27
N SER A 757 -10.92 32.17 15.08
CA SER A 757 -11.23 31.53 13.79
C SER A 757 -10.09 31.70 12.80
N TYR A 758 -9.48 30.60 12.35
CA TYR A 758 -8.41 30.56 11.34
C TYR A 758 -8.88 29.85 10.07
N PRO A 759 -9.51 30.57 9.12
CA PRO A 759 -10.15 29.96 7.96
C PRO A 759 -9.16 29.54 6.87
N LEU A 760 -7.89 30.00 6.95
CA LEU A 760 -6.80 29.60 6.06
C LEU A 760 -7.10 29.80 4.56
N ARG A 761 -7.75 30.92 4.18
CA ARG A 761 -8.24 31.18 2.80
C ARG A 761 -7.20 31.80 1.84
N GLY A 762 -5.92 31.79 2.19
CA GLY A 762 -4.85 32.36 1.35
C GLY A 762 -3.47 32.18 1.98
N ALA A 763 -2.42 32.39 1.19
CA ALA A 763 -1.04 32.37 1.67
C ALA A 763 -0.72 33.70 2.38
N ASP A 764 -0.62 33.67 3.72
CA ASP A 764 -0.01 34.75 4.48
C ASP A 764 1.32 34.24 5.07
N PRO A 765 2.47 34.68 4.52
CA PRO A 765 3.77 34.21 4.97
C PRO A 765 3.98 34.49 6.47
N GLY A 766 4.17 33.43 7.25
CA GLY A 766 4.58 33.52 8.65
C GLY A 766 3.45 33.69 9.69
N ARG A 767 2.17 33.73 9.30
CA ARG A 767 1.06 33.79 10.27
C ARG A 767 -0.25 33.15 9.79
N LEU A 768 -1.15 32.87 10.73
CA LEU A 768 -2.56 32.59 10.51
C LEU A 768 -3.39 33.82 10.90
N ARG A 769 -4.20 34.34 9.98
CA ARG A 769 -5.07 35.48 10.27
C ARG A 769 -6.29 35.07 11.08
N ASP A 770 -6.51 35.77 12.18
CA ASP A 770 -7.72 35.63 12.98
C ASP A 770 -8.90 36.36 12.33
N ALA A 771 -9.88 35.58 11.89
CA ALA A 771 -11.14 36.07 11.34
C ALA A 771 -12.21 36.29 12.42
N SER A 772 -11.89 36.08 13.71
CA SER A 772 -12.85 36.22 14.81
C SER A 772 -13.26 37.67 15.12
N GLY A 773 -12.50 38.65 14.58
CA GLY A 773 -12.59 40.06 14.99
C GLY A 773 -11.89 40.37 16.32
N GLY A 774 -11.24 39.37 16.94
CA GLY A 774 -10.42 39.51 18.16
C GLY A 774 -9.01 40.05 17.89
N GLY A 775 -8.47 39.86 16.69
CA GLY A 775 -7.13 40.31 16.31
C GLY A 775 -6.02 39.37 16.82
N ALA A 776 -6.36 38.12 17.14
CA ALA A 776 -5.44 37.13 17.71
C ALA A 776 -4.76 36.29 16.61
N ASP A 777 -4.05 36.94 15.68
CA ASP A 777 -3.26 36.25 14.65
C ASP A 777 -2.28 35.25 15.30
N ALA A 778 -2.14 34.06 14.72
CA ALA A 778 -1.17 33.06 15.18
C ALA A 778 0.14 33.17 14.39
N LEU A 779 1.28 33.26 15.05
CA LEU A 779 2.59 33.28 14.40
C LEU A 779 3.06 31.86 14.09
N LEU A 780 3.67 31.65 12.92
CA LEU A 780 4.24 30.36 12.52
C LEU A 780 5.68 30.24 13.03
N HIS A 781 6.02 29.04 13.52
CA HIS A 781 7.33 28.71 14.06
C HIS A 781 7.86 27.41 13.44
N GLY A 782 9.19 27.27 13.36
CA GLY A 782 9.85 26.07 12.85
C GLY A 782 9.44 25.73 11.41
N GLY A 783 9.26 24.45 11.11
CA GLY A 783 8.85 23.95 9.80
C GLY A 783 7.36 24.14 9.44
N ALA A 784 6.62 25.00 10.15
CA ALA A 784 5.23 25.28 9.85
C ALA A 784 5.07 26.19 8.62
N VAL A 785 4.26 25.76 7.65
CA VAL A 785 4.01 26.52 6.42
C VAL A 785 2.54 26.47 6.06
N VAL A 786 1.95 27.62 5.70
CA VAL A 786 0.63 27.66 5.05
C VAL A 786 0.82 27.37 3.57
N GLN A 787 0.29 26.24 3.11
CA GLN A 787 0.45 25.78 1.73
C GLN A 787 -0.90 25.82 0.98
N PRO A 788 -0.99 26.55 -0.15
CA PRO A 788 -2.12 26.46 -1.07
C PRO A 788 -2.30 25.05 -1.65
N ASN A 789 -3.53 24.66 -1.97
CA ASN A 789 -3.90 23.35 -2.53
C ASN A 789 -3.54 22.13 -1.66
N ALA A 790 -3.08 22.34 -0.42
CA ALA A 790 -2.74 21.27 0.50
C ALA A 790 -3.90 20.87 1.41
N GLY A 791 -4.95 21.69 1.48
CA GLY A 791 -6.15 21.56 2.31
C GLY A 791 -7.20 20.60 1.76
N PRO A 792 -8.29 20.39 2.52
CA PRO A 792 -9.43 19.61 2.05
C PRO A 792 -10.00 20.23 0.77
N PHE A 793 -10.43 19.40 -0.18
CA PHE A 793 -11.04 19.82 -1.45
C PHE A 793 -10.20 20.79 -2.30
N GLY A 794 -8.87 20.73 -2.17
CA GLY A 794 -7.97 21.63 -2.91
C GLY A 794 -7.82 23.03 -2.29
N GLY A 795 -8.30 23.25 -1.06
CA GLY A 795 -8.07 24.49 -0.31
C GLY A 795 -6.63 24.64 0.23
N ALA A 796 -6.38 25.66 1.04
CA ALA A 796 -5.10 25.82 1.75
C ALA A 796 -5.11 25.16 3.13
N ALA A 797 -3.92 24.79 3.64
CA ALA A 797 -3.76 24.21 4.97
C ALA A 797 -2.46 24.65 5.62
N LEU A 798 -2.44 24.65 6.95
CA LEU A 798 -1.22 24.66 7.73
C LEU A 798 -0.57 23.27 7.66
N VAL A 799 0.61 23.18 7.06
CA VAL A 799 1.42 21.97 6.94
C VAL A 799 2.45 21.95 8.06
N LEU A 800 2.54 20.82 8.76
CA LEU A 800 3.35 20.62 9.96
C LEU A 800 4.28 19.41 9.76
N ASP A 801 5.56 19.61 10.06
CA ASP A 801 6.65 18.66 9.79
C ASP A 801 6.70 17.47 10.78
N GLY A 802 6.10 17.63 11.96
CA GLY A 802 6.15 16.67 13.06
C GLY A 802 7.38 16.77 13.95
N GLU A 803 8.19 17.82 13.79
CA GLU A 803 9.47 17.97 14.49
C GLU A 803 9.62 19.35 15.13
N THR A 804 9.34 20.42 14.37
CA THR A 804 9.58 21.79 14.83
C THR A 804 8.44 22.75 14.50
N GLY A 805 7.60 22.40 13.53
CA GLY A 805 6.55 23.25 13.00
C GLY A 805 5.35 23.36 13.93
N PHE A 806 4.95 24.60 14.27
CA PHE A 806 3.69 24.91 14.95
C PHE A 806 3.24 26.36 14.69
N ALA A 807 1.99 26.67 15.04
CA ALA A 807 1.51 28.04 15.12
C ALA A 807 1.15 28.41 16.57
N GLU A 808 1.41 29.64 16.99
CA GLU A 808 1.16 30.13 18.36
C GLU A 808 0.37 31.43 18.33
N ALA A 809 -0.73 31.47 19.09
CA ALA A 809 -1.62 32.62 19.22
C ALA A 809 -1.65 33.13 20.66
N SER A 810 -2.43 34.19 20.91
CA SER A 810 -2.50 34.84 22.23
C SER A 810 -2.96 33.91 23.36
N ALA A 811 -2.52 34.22 24.58
CA ALA A 811 -2.85 33.49 25.81
C ALA A 811 -4.23 33.82 26.40
N ASP A 812 -4.94 34.84 25.91
CA ASP A 812 -6.29 35.22 26.36
C ASP A 812 -7.43 34.47 25.64
N LEU A 813 -7.07 33.48 24.82
CA LEU A 813 -7.97 32.62 24.05
C LEU A 813 -8.51 31.46 24.90
N ASP A 814 -9.34 31.78 25.90
CA ASP A 814 -9.97 30.82 26.82
C ASP A 814 -11.32 30.30 26.34
N LEU A 815 -11.60 29.02 26.63
CA LEU A 815 -12.91 28.40 26.39
C LEU A 815 -13.90 28.65 27.56
N GLY A 816 -13.40 29.04 28.73
CA GLY A 816 -14.24 29.37 29.90
C GLY A 816 -14.71 28.13 30.69
N ASP A 817 -15.74 28.32 31.50
CA ASP A 817 -16.39 27.30 32.34
C ASP A 817 -17.71 26.74 31.76
N GLY A 818 -18.26 27.41 30.74
CA GLY A 818 -19.52 27.04 30.10
C GLY A 818 -19.40 26.00 28.99
N ASP A 819 -20.36 26.04 28.08
CA ASP A 819 -20.39 25.23 26.86
C ASP A 819 -19.35 25.71 25.86
N PHE A 820 -18.83 24.79 25.05
CA PHE A 820 -17.89 25.15 23.99
C PHE A 820 -17.96 24.21 22.79
N THR A 821 -17.42 24.69 21.66
CA THR A 821 -17.24 23.92 20.44
C THR A 821 -15.84 24.15 19.87
N ILE A 822 -15.10 23.07 19.62
CA ILE A 822 -13.83 23.08 18.88
C ILE A 822 -14.08 22.39 17.55
N MET A 823 -13.77 23.05 16.42
CA MET A 823 -13.89 22.47 15.08
C MET A 823 -12.65 22.72 14.23
N LEU A 824 -12.26 21.74 13.43
CA LEU A 824 -11.18 21.86 12.47
C LEU A 824 -11.20 20.70 11.45
N TRP A 825 -10.51 20.89 10.34
CA TRP A 825 -10.08 19.81 9.47
C TRP A 825 -8.67 19.37 9.83
N VAL A 826 -8.42 18.06 9.82
CA VAL A 826 -7.07 17.51 10.01
C VAL A 826 -6.80 16.35 9.07
N CYS A 827 -5.56 16.29 8.56
CA CYS A 827 -5.02 15.13 7.85
C CYS A 827 -3.80 14.63 8.61
N ARG A 828 -3.98 13.51 9.32
CA ARG A 828 -2.97 12.92 10.19
C ARG A 828 -1.92 12.18 9.36
N MET A 829 -0.64 12.47 9.54
CA MET A 829 0.45 11.65 8.98
C MET A 829 1.22 10.88 10.04
N ASN A 830 1.17 11.32 11.31
CA ASN A 830 1.67 10.58 12.46
C ASN A 830 0.89 10.97 13.73
N TRP A 831 1.20 10.36 14.88
CA TRP A 831 0.72 10.84 16.18
C TRP A 831 1.29 12.24 16.49
N GLY A 832 0.63 13.01 17.36
CA GLY A 832 1.03 14.37 17.71
C GLY A 832 -0.11 15.18 18.33
N THR A 833 0.14 16.46 18.60
CA THR A 833 -0.88 17.36 19.18
C THR A 833 -1.40 18.30 18.11
N VAL A 834 -2.71 18.27 17.86
CA VAL A 834 -3.38 19.14 16.88
C VAL A 834 -3.55 20.54 17.45
N LEU A 835 -4.06 20.65 18.67
CA LEU A 835 -4.37 21.91 19.33
C LEU A 835 -4.06 21.80 20.82
N SER A 836 -3.54 22.85 21.47
CA SER A 836 -3.37 22.83 22.93
C SER A 836 -3.37 24.21 23.55
N LYS A 837 -3.79 24.25 24.81
CA LYS A 837 -3.58 25.37 25.72
C LYS A 837 -3.03 24.80 27.04
N GLY A 838 -1.71 24.63 27.08
CA GLY A 838 -0.99 23.84 28.08
C GLY A 838 -0.87 22.34 27.75
N ASN A 839 -0.65 21.52 28.76
CA ASN A 839 -0.31 20.10 28.61
C ASN A 839 -1.52 19.14 28.68
N GLY A 840 -2.56 19.50 29.44
CA GLY A 840 -3.67 18.61 29.77
C GLY A 840 -3.33 17.51 30.79
N PHE A 841 -2.19 17.63 31.50
CA PHE A 841 -1.76 16.70 32.55
C PHE A 841 -1.78 17.38 33.92
N GLY A 842 -2.35 16.71 34.93
CA GLY A 842 -2.31 17.15 36.33
C GLY A 842 -2.92 18.53 36.62
N SER A 843 -3.65 19.12 35.66
CA SER A 843 -4.35 20.39 35.78
C SER A 843 -5.73 20.28 35.14
N VAL A 844 -6.73 20.77 35.85
CA VAL A 844 -8.14 20.88 35.40
C VAL A 844 -8.39 22.06 34.47
N GLN A 845 -7.41 22.96 34.32
CA GLN A 845 -7.53 24.18 33.51
C GLN A 845 -6.81 24.09 32.16
N GLN A 846 -5.85 23.18 32.03
CA GLN A 846 -5.08 22.96 30.81
C GLN A 846 -5.67 21.85 29.96
N TRP A 847 -5.53 21.96 28.65
CA TRP A 847 -6.07 20.97 27.73
C TRP A 847 -5.23 20.79 26.46
N SER A 848 -5.29 19.59 25.88
CA SER A 848 -4.73 19.32 24.56
C SER A 848 -5.59 18.37 23.75
N LEU A 849 -5.67 18.60 22.44
CA LEU A 849 -6.38 17.80 21.46
C LEU A 849 -5.35 17.14 20.54
N GLY A 850 -5.37 15.82 20.44
CA GLY A 850 -4.49 15.10 19.53
C GLY A 850 -4.45 13.61 19.78
N TRP A 851 -3.37 12.97 19.37
CA TRP A 851 -3.17 11.54 19.53
C TRP A 851 -2.42 11.27 20.83
N PRO A 852 -2.99 10.48 21.76
CA PRO A 852 -2.51 10.46 23.13
C PRO A 852 -1.11 9.83 23.29
N LYS A 853 -0.71 8.95 22.36
CA LYS A 853 0.62 8.35 22.22
C LYS A 853 0.77 7.69 20.83
N ALA A 854 1.96 7.18 20.50
CA ALA A 854 2.17 6.32 19.34
C ALA A 854 1.41 4.98 19.49
N GLY A 855 0.97 4.38 18.38
CA GLY A 855 0.31 3.05 18.37
C GLY A 855 -1.14 3.01 18.87
N VAL A 856 -1.74 4.17 19.15
CA VAL A 856 -3.18 4.28 19.45
C VAL A 856 -3.96 4.02 18.15
N PRO A 857 -5.13 3.36 18.20
CA PRO A 857 -6.02 3.26 17.05
C PRO A 857 -6.27 4.61 16.39
N GLU A 858 -6.73 4.63 15.15
CA GLU A 858 -6.99 5.84 14.38
C GLU A 858 -8.15 6.68 14.97
N SER A 859 -7.97 7.28 16.14
CA SER A 859 -8.91 8.14 16.89
C SER A 859 -8.20 9.41 17.37
N VAL A 860 -8.92 10.48 17.68
CA VAL A 860 -8.38 11.70 18.30
C VAL A 860 -8.92 11.86 19.72
N SER A 861 -8.17 12.46 20.64
CA SER A 861 -8.59 12.66 22.03
C SER A 861 -8.42 14.11 22.49
N LEU A 862 -9.45 14.66 23.12
CA LEU A 862 -9.31 15.80 24.02
C LEU A 862 -8.85 15.31 25.38
N ARG A 863 -7.80 15.92 25.91
CA ARG A 863 -7.21 15.59 27.20
C ARG A 863 -7.31 16.77 28.15
N VAL A 864 -7.84 16.52 29.35
CA VAL A 864 -7.93 17.47 30.46
C VAL A 864 -7.70 16.72 31.77
N ASN A 865 -6.84 17.21 32.66
CA ASN A 865 -6.54 16.59 33.97
C ASN A 865 -6.38 15.05 33.94
N ASN A 866 -5.55 14.52 33.04
CA ASN A 866 -5.36 13.07 32.83
C ASN A 866 -6.61 12.28 32.38
N SER A 867 -7.73 12.94 32.12
CA SER A 867 -8.93 12.36 31.50
C SER A 867 -8.85 12.49 29.98
N PHE A 868 -9.38 11.50 29.25
CA PHE A 868 -9.25 11.37 27.81
C PHE A 868 -10.62 11.14 27.17
N PHE A 869 -11.03 12.07 26.30
CA PHE A 869 -12.32 12.06 25.63
C PHE A 869 -12.08 11.86 24.14
N SER A 870 -12.35 10.65 23.64
CA SER A 870 -11.86 10.18 22.34
C SER A 870 -12.96 9.90 21.33
N THR A 871 -12.66 10.09 20.05
CA THR A 871 -13.47 9.54 18.95
C THR A 871 -13.36 8.01 18.90
N ALA A 872 -14.22 7.35 18.12
CA ALA A 872 -14.16 5.89 17.95
C ALA A 872 -12.84 5.45 17.28
N PRO A 873 -12.28 4.28 17.63
CA PRO A 873 -11.15 3.69 16.90
C PRO A 873 -11.42 3.59 15.39
N GLY A 874 -10.44 3.96 14.54
CA GLY A 874 -10.61 3.90 13.08
C GLY A 874 -11.21 5.16 12.43
N SER A 875 -11.73 6.10 13.22
CA SER A 875 -12.47 7.27 12.72
C SER A 875 -11.59 8.34 12.04
N VAL A 876 -10.34 8.47 12.45
CA VAL A 876 -9.39 9.49 11.96
C VAL A 876 -8.16 8.80 11.35
N PRO A 877 -8.31 8.20 10.16
CA PRO A 877 -7.26 7.39 9.55
C PRO A 877 -6.09 8.22 9.06
N GLN A 878 -4.91 7.58 9.03
CA GLN A 878 -3.70 8.23 8.53
C GLN A 878 -3.84 8.56 7.02
N GLY A 879 -3.38 9.74 6.62
CA GLY A 879 -3.34 10.19 5.23
C GLY A 879 -4.66 10.71 4.66
N ARG A 880 -5.76 10.69 5.43
CA ARG A 880 -7.08 11.16 5.00
C ARG A 880 -7.45 12.47 5.70
N TRP A 881 -8.02 13.41 4.93
CA TRP A 881 -8.70 14.57 5.52
C TRP A 881 -9.96 14.12 6.24
N VAL A 882 -10.11 14.55 7.49
CA VAL A 882 -11.35 14.41 8.25
C VAL A 882 -11.71 15.75 8.89
N HIS A 883 -13.00 16.03 8.97
CA HIS A 883 -13.53 17.10 9.81
C HIS A 883 -13.74 16.57 11.22
N ILE A 884 -13.32 17.34 12.21
CA ILE A 884 -13.46 17.00 13.63
C ILE A 884 -14.20 18.13 14.33
N ALA A 885 -15.22 17.78 15.10
CA ALA A 885 -15.85 18.69 16.04
C ALA A 885 -15.97 18.05 17.43
N LEU A 886 -15.67 18.81 18.47
CA LEU A 886 -15.91 18.45 19.86
C LEU A 886 -16.84 19.49 20.47
N VAL A 887 -17.97 19.04 21.00
CA VAL A 887 -19.00 19.92 21.56
C VAL A 887 -19.27 19.53 23.01
N LYS A 888 -18.95 20.44 23.93
CA LYS A 888 -19.36 20.35 25.33
C LYS A 888 -20.72 21.03 25.50
N ARG A 889 -21.67 20.30 26.07
CA ARG A 889 -22.96 20.80 26.55
C ARG A 889 -23.17 20.34 27.98
N ASP A 890 -23.36 21.29 28.88
CA ASP A 890 -23.39 21.06 30.32
C ASP A 890 -22.15 20.25 30.74
N ASP A 891 -22.33 19.12 31.42
CA ASP A 891 -21.26 18.24 31.88
C ASP A 891 -20.90 17.14 30.87
N THR A 892 -21.35 17.22 29.61
CA THR A 892 -21.08 16.17 28.62
C THR A 892 -20.39 16.70 27.37
N CYS A 893 -19.57 15.86 26.73
CA CYS A 893 -18.94 16.18 25.45
C CYS A 893 -19.20 15.11 24.40
N ARG A 894 -19.64 15.55 23.22
CA ARG A 894 -19.83 14.70 22.04
C ARG A 894 -18.79 15.03 20.99
N ALA A 895 -18.15 13.99 20.46
CA ALA A 895 -17.28 14.11 19.31
C ALA A 895 -18.04 13.79 18.01
N TYR A 896 -17.68 14.51 16.94
CA TYR A 896 -18.18 14.30 15.60
C TYR A 896 -17.02 14.19 14.62
N VAL A 897 -17.14 13.27 13.68
CA VAL A 897 -16.19 13.06 12.59
C VAL A 897 -16.96 13.13 11.28
N ASP A 898 -16.51 13.98 10.35
CA ASP A 898 -17.16 14.25 9.06
C ASP A 898 -18.66 14.60 9.23
N GLY A 899 -18.98 15.35 10.29
CA GLY A 899 -20.34 15.76 10.63
C GLY A 899 -21.22 14.66 11.26
N GLN A 900 -20.68 13.47 11.54
CA GLN A 900 -21.44 12.38 12.16
C GLN A 900 -20.99 12.17 13.61
N ALA A 901 -21.93 11.88 14.52
CA ALA A 901 -21.61 11.55 15.91
C ALA A 901 -20.68 10.34 15.94
N ASN A 902 -19.57 10.43 16.69
CA ASN A 902 -18.50 9.45 16.60
C ASN A 902 -17.87 9.18 17.97
N GLY A 903 -17.93 7.92 18.41
CA GLY A 903 -17.54 7.52 19.76
C GLY A 903 -18.69 7.66 20.77
N GLU A 904 -18.38 7.37 22.02
CA GLU A 904 -19.32 7.47 23.13
C GLU A 904 -19.52 8.94 23.56
N LEU A 905 -20.62 9.21 24.29
CA LEU A 905 -20.79 10.50 24.96
C LEU A 905 -19.87 10.53 26.18
N HIS A 906 -19.06 11.57 26.30
CA HIS A 906 -18.04 11.69 27.35
C HIS A 906 -18.56 12.52 28.52
N ASP A 907 -18.24 12.12 29.75
CA ASP A 907 -18.49 12.88 30.97
C ASP A 907 -17.35 13.89 31.22
N LEU A 908 -17.69 15.18 31.24
CA LEU A 908 -16.80 16.30 31.52
C LEU A 908 -17.04 16.93 32.89
N ALA A 909 -17.82 16.35 33.80
CA ALA A 909 -18.03 16.87 35.16
C ALA A 909 -16.72 17.05 35.94
N VAL A 910 -15.67 16.31 35.56
CA VAL A 910 -14.31 16.38 36.14
C VAL A 910 -13.44 17.50 35.54
N VAL A 911 -13.95 18.27 34.58
CA VAL A 911 -13.25 19.37 33.91
C VAL A 911 -13.59 20.70 34.59
N GLY A 912 -12.57 21.39 35.09
CA GLY A 912 -12.70 22.75 35.62
C GLY A 912 -12.76 23.80 34.51
N PRO A 913 -12.86 25.10 34.86
CA PRO A 913 -12.80 26.18 33.89
C PRO A 913 -11.55 26.06 33.00
N LEU A 914 -11.73 25.98 31.68
CA LEU A 914 -10.65 25.91 30.70
C LEU A 914 -10.07 27.30 30.45
N VAL A 915 -9.59 27.91 31.53
CA VAL A 915 -9.02 29.25 31.62
C VAL A 915 -7.59 29.12 32.14
N ASN A 916 -6.60 29.53 31.35
CA ASN A 916 -5.20 29.51 31.75
C ASN A 916 -4.35 30.52 30.96
N ASP A 917 -3.14 30.79 31.44
CA ASP A 917 -2.22 31.79 30.88
C ASP A 917 -1.29 31.25 29.78
N HIS A 918 -1.51 30.02 29.31
CA HIS A 918 -0.76 29.48 28.19
C HIS A 918 -1.32 29.97 26.84
N PRO A 919 -0.48 30.30 25.85
CA PRO A 919 -0.93 30.56 24.50
C PRO A 919 -1.62 29.35 23.86
N LEU A 920 -2.50 29.63 22.91
CA LEU A 920 -3.11 28.61 22.07
C LEU A 920 -2.07 28.17 21.02
N CYS A 921 -1.69 26.90 21.01
CA CYS A 921 -0.82 26.32 19.99
C CYS A 921 -1.59 25.41 19.04
N ILE A 922 -1.27 25.49 17.74
CA ILE A 922 -1.71 24.55 16.70
C ILE A 922 -0.48 23.75 16.25
N GLY A 923 -0.55 22.42 16.35
CA GLY A 923 0.52 21.52 15.89
C GLY A 923 1.57 21.16 16.93
N ARG A 924 1.47 21.65 18.17
CA ARG A 924 2.42 21.39 19.26
C ARG A 924 1.72 21.35 20.60
N ARG A 925 2.19 20.47 21.50
CA ARG A 925 1.87 20.55 22.93
C ARG A 925 2.81 21.54 23.63
N GLN A 926 2.24 22.51 24.31
CA GLN A 926 3.03 23.53 24.99
C GLN A 926 3.54 23.08 26.38
N HIS A 927 4.83 23.32 26.66
CA HIS A 927 5.51 23.12 27.96
C HIS A 927 5.69 21.65 28.43
N ALA A 928 5.99 20.73 27.51
CA ALA A 928 6.56 19.43 27.86
C ALA A 928 8.07 19.41 27.60
N PRO A 929 8.89 18.71 28.42
CA PRO A 929 10.33 18.55 28.16
C PRO A 929 10.62 17.87 26.81
N ASN A 930 9.64 17.11 26.27
CA ASN A 930 9.61 16.60 24.90
C ASN A 930 8.23 16.93 24.27
N PRO A 931 8.07 18.09 23.64
CA PRO A 931 6.77 18.51 23.09
C PRO A 931 6.36 17.62 21.91
N ALA A 932 5.12 17.15 21.93
CA ALA A 932 4.57 16.34 20.84
C ALA A 932 4.13 17.26 19.69
N PHE A 933 4.89 17.25 18.60
CA PHE A 933 4.56 17.94 17.36
C PHE A 933 3.69 17.07 16.45
N LEU A 934 2.74 17.70 15.76
CA LEU A 934 1.92 17.01 14.77
C LEU A 934 2.67 16.92 13.45
N LYS A 935 2.84 15.69 12.92
CA LYS A 935 3.11 15.49 11.50
C LYS A 935 1.78 15.40 10.76
N GLY A 936 1.47 16.37 9.92
CA GLY A 936 0.19 16.40 9.23
C GLY A 936 -0.21 17.77 8.72
N LYS A 937 -1.50 17.93 8.45
CA LYS A 937 -2.08 19.18 7.94
C LYS A 937 -3.32 19.55 8.74
N VAL A 938 -3.53 20.85 8.96
CA VAL A 938 -4.71 21.39 9.67
C VAL A 938 -5.33 22.50 8.82
N ALA A 939 -6.66 22.54 8.75
CA ALA A 939 -7.41 23.59 8.07
C ALA A 939 -8.65 24.04 8.86
N ASP A 940 -9.09 25.27 8.63
CA ASP A 940 -10.36 25.85 9.12
C ASP A 940 -10.60 25.67 10.64
N VAL A 941 -9.68 26.16 11.48
CA VAL A 941 -9.75 26.02 12.94
C VAL A 941 -10.71 27.05 13.53
N VAL A 942 -11.71 26.61 14.30
CA VAL A 942 -12.72 27.47 14.93
C VAL A 942 -12.96 27.03 16.38
N LEU A 943 -12.86 27.98 17.33
CA LEU A 943 -13.19 27.77 18.75
C LEU A 943 -14.32 28.73 19.15
N LEU A 944 -15.37 28.17 19.75
CA LEU A 944 -16.56 28.90 20.19
C LEU A 944 -16.84 28.63 21.67
N SER A 945 -17.26 29.65 22.41
CA SER A 945 -17.75 29.52 23.80
C SER A 945 -19.24 29.17 23.88
N CYS A 946 -19.71 28.28 22.98
CA CYS A 946 -21.07 27.74 23.00
C CYS A 946 -21.12 26.35 22.37
N ALA A 947 -22.18 25.59 22.66
CA ALA A 947 -22.45 24.29 22.03
C ALA A 947 -23.19 24.46 20.70
N LEU A 948 -22.60 24.01 19.58
CA LEU A 948 -23.30 24.01 18.29
C LEU A 948 -24.27 22.82 18.14
N PRO A 949 -25.44 23.02 17.48
CA PRO A 949 -26.27 21.94 16.95
C PRO A 949 -25.52 21.08 15.92
N LEU A 950 -25.93 19.81 15.80
CA LEU A 950 -25.36 18.82 14.87
C LEU A 950 -25.37 19.32 13.42
N GLU A 951 -26.44 19.99 13.04
CA GLU A 951 -26.74 20.39 11.68
C GLU A 951 -25.78 21.49 11.23
N LEU A 952 -25.38 22.40 12.14
CA LEU A 952 -24.34 23.39 11.87
C LEU A 952 -22.94 22.75 11.78
N ILE A 953 -22.68 21.71 12.57
CA ILE A 953 -21.43 20.92 12.48
C ILE A 953 -21.38 20.20 11.12
N GLN A 954 -22.47 19.60 10.69
CA GLN A 954 -22.61 18.96 9.38
C GLN A 954 -22.50 19.95 8.24
N ALA A 955 -23.10 21.13 8.37
CA ALA A 955 -22.98 22.19 7.37
C ALA A 955 -21.52 22.68 7.27
N HIS A 956 -20.80 22.77 8.38
CA HIS A 956 -19.36 23.08 8.38
C HIS A 956 -18.52 21.99 7.72
N ALA A 957 -18.83 20.71 7.98
CA ALA A 957 -18.18 19.57 7.34
C ALA A 957 -18.47 19.49 5.83
N ARG A 958 -19.62 20.00 5.37
CA ARG A 958 -20.01 20.03 3.94
C ARG A 958 -19.52 21.30 3.21
N GLY A 959 -19.53 22.44 3.88
CA GLY A 959 -19.38 23.79 3.31
C GLY A 959 -17.99 24.17 2.79
N THR A 960 -16.97 23.34 3.02
CA THR A 960 -15.63 23.47 2.40
C THR A 960 -15.52 22.77 1.04
N ALA A 961 -16.50 21.93 0.67
CA ALA A 961 -16.53 21.24 -0.62
C ALA A 961 -17.15 22.06 -1.78
N GLY A 962 -17.84 23.17 -1.46
CA GLY A 962 -18.65 23.95 -2.42
C GLY A 962 -18.12 25.34 -2.77
N ARG A 963 -16.83 25.62 -2.61
CA ARG A 963 -16.23 26.94 -2.94
C ARG A 963 -15.10 26.81 -3.96
N VAL A 964 -15.39 26.14 -5.07
CA VAL A 964 -14.49 26.06 -6.23
C VAL A 964 -14.90 27.01 -7.36
N ASP A 965 -16.09 27.62 -7.30
CA ASP A 965 -16.53 28.61 -8.28
C ASP A 965 -16.93 29.92 -7.59
N ASP A 966 -15.95 30.81 -7.41
CA ASP A 966 -16.09 32.28 -7.44
C ASP A 966 -14.71 32.91 -7.73
#